data_AF-A0A954YCX1-F1
#
_entry.id   AF-A0A954YCX1-F1
#
_cell.length_a   1.000
_cell.length_b   1.000
_cell.length_c   1.000
_cell.angle_alpha   90.00
_cell.angle_beta   90.00
_cell.angle_gamma   90.00
#
_symmetry.space_group_name_H-M   'P 1'
#
loop_
_entity.id
_entity.type
_entity.pdbx_description
1 polymer ?
#
loop_
_entity_poly.entity_id
_entity_poly.type
_entity_poly.pdbx_seq_one_letter_code
_entity_poly.pdbx_strand_id
1 'polypeptide(L)'
;VSRDPFASLMRDMPFRGVFDDDTFGSPFGRRLTVQSVRPIVADATVEPIDVLPIPTAGRPADYRGAVGQYQVVAQANTTTVKAGDPIELLIGVVGTGPMELVQAPPLAELPALTADFKVPNEPLAGFVQGDQKVFSTKIRPRKEGVSQIPPIPFTYFDPQQDKFVTTHSKPIAIHVEPADTLALDAIVGGHAVTSGQKHAKAADAAFANYTGDGLLRNEAPYRLDPAWLAWWLVLPPLAVFIAWAVRNRHQVSRHVALRGFGLRRVQDRIAQGETAAEVVRTLKAYLAKRLGVKGNSTDGRAVVGALRAAGQHKIAVRCERLFNAAESAGMGQAASLDELKREALEVLTEVHHYWQSKCAKPKRQSNTRRAVAHATRIPSRTASLALLACAILLSGSAASAGDATWIALNPDQKTAVLADASALYDRALQASGADSAEAKQAFQQAADKYQLLVDSGVTNSRLCVNLANAYLQSGQPGRAIVSYRRALRIDPTNHTARSNLSVAVQSLGESSSSQQAAMTESGVLGLTSAVKSQLSHAVRPRTLVVLGVCCWIVAWLAVGLRLFTTRFPWKTLAATSLLIAAASTGLYSLSVADNSDRDAIVQTSAITLREGDGDRFPAVSGAELHEGQTVTLVKQRGDWLKVRSESGQTGWLPCQTVEVI
;
A
#
# COMPACT_ATOMS: atom_id res chain seq x y z
N VAL A 1 -65.44 2.28 4.12
CA VAL A 1 -65.14 1.35 2.99
C VAL A 1 -63.88 0.59 3.33
N SER A 2 -64.00 -0.51 4.08
CA SER A 2 -62.87 -1.38 4.42
C SER A 2 -62.58 -2.29 3.23
N ARG A 3 -61.41 -2.14 2.60
CA ARG A 3 -60.92 -3.07 1.59
C ARG A 3 -60.47 -4.34 2.30
N ASP A 4 -61.13 -5.44 1.97
CA ASP A 4 -60.77 -6.78 2.42
C ASP A 4 -59.35 -7.12 1.92
N PRO A 5 -58.39 -7.37 2.82
CA PRO A 5 -56.98 -7.54 2.47
C PRO A 5 -56.67 -8.83 1.69
N PHE A 6 -57.65 -9.72 1.51
CA PHE A 6 -57.47 -10.99 0.80
C PHE A 6 -58.03 -11.00 -0.63
N ALA A 7 -58.70 -9.93 -1.07
CA ALA A 7 -59.36 -9.86 -2.38
C ALA A 7 -58.39 -9.85 -3.58
N SER A 8 -57.13 -9.45 -3.38
CA SER A 8 -56.09 -9.49 -4.43
C SER A 8 -55.35 -10.83 -4.49
N LEU A 9 -55.35 -11.61 -3.40
CA LEU A 9 -54.62 -12.87 -3.34
C LEU A 9 -55.29 -13.99 -4.16
N MET A 10 -56.62 -13.92 -4.31
CA MET A 10 -57.43 -14.90 -5.02
C MET A 10 -57.58 -14.64 -6.53
N ARG A 11 -57.03 -13.52 -7.05
CA ARG A 11 -57.29 -13.09 -8.43
C ARG A 11 -56.38 -13.74 -9.48
N ASP A 12 -55.21 -14.25 -9.08
CA ASP A 12 -54.16 -14.71 -10.01
C ASP A 12 -53.85 -16.22 -9.96
N MET A 13 -54.78 -17.05 -9.46
CA MET A 13 -54.62 -18.51 -9.46
C MET A 13 -55.07 -19.12 -10.80
N PRO A 14 -54.24 -19.93 -11.49
CA PRO A 14 -54.48 -20.36 -12.88
C PRO A 14 -55.37 -21.61 -13.03
N PHE A 15 -56.15 -21.97 -12.01
CA PHE A 15 -57.06 -23.12 -12.05
C PHE A 15 -58.52 -22.68 -11.94
N ARG A 16 -59.02 -22.00 -12.98
CA ARG A 16 -60.41 -21.51 -13.05
C ARG A 16 -61.27 -22.34 -14.01
N GLY A 17 -61.36 -23.66 -13.79
CA GLY A 17 -62.11 -24.49 -14.74
C GLY A 17 -62.66 -25.84 -14.32
N VAL A 18 -62.58 -26.26 -13.05
CA VAL A 18 -63.03 -27.63 -12.68
C VAL A 18 -63.89 -27.71 -11.42
N PHE A 19 -64.26 -26.58 -10.79
CA PHE A 19 -65.10 -26.60 -9.57
C PHE A 19 -66.23 -25.56 -9.56
N ASP A 20 -66.69 -25.11 -10.73
CA ASP A 20 -67.81 -24.14 -10.85
C ASP A 20 -69.04 -24.76 -11.54
N ASP A 21 -69.27 -26.07 -11.36
CA ASP A 21 -70.50 -26.73 -11.80
C ASP A 21 -71.23 -27.34 -10.59
N ASP A 22 -72.03 -26.48 -9.94
CA ASP A 22 -72.98 -26.80 -8.87
C ASP A 22 -74.21 -27.56 -9.43
N THR A 23 -73.99 -28.64 -10.20
CA THR A 23 -75.05 -29.49 -10.77
C THR A 23 -75.42 -30.70 -9.91
N PHE A 24 -74.90 -30.83 -8.69
CA PHE A 24 -75.36 -31.83 -7.72
C PHE A 24 -76.32 -31.21 -6.70
N GLY A 25 -77.61 -31.31 -7.02
CA GLY A 25 -78.71 -30.99 -6.11
C GLY A 25 -78.72 -31.90 -4.89
N SER A 26 -78.27 -31.36 -3.74
CA SER A 26 -78.55 -31.96 -2.43
C SER A 26 -80.05 -31.79 -2.11
N PRO A 27 -80.79 -32.87 -1.82
CA PRO A 27 -82.25 -32.82 -1.57
C PRO A 27 -82.62 -32.25 -0.19
N PHE A 28 -81.64 -31.70 0.55
CA PHE A 28 -81.84 -31.05 1.85
C PHE A 28 -81.30 -29.60 1.92
N GLY A 29 -80.98 -28.99 0.79
CA GLY A 29 -80.39 -27.65 0.73
C GLY A 29 -81.39 -26.50 0.84
N ARG A 30 -82.01 -26.26 2.02
CA ARG A 30 -82.59 -24.94 2.31
C ARG A 30 -81.42 -23.94 2.43
N ARG A 31 -81.08 -23.24 1.34
CA ARG A 31 -80.13 -22.11 1.35
C ARG A 31 -80.71 -21.01 2.25
N LEU A 32 -80.33 -21.01 3.52
CA LEU A 32 -80.53 -19.89 4.42
C LEU A 32 -79.72 -18.72 3.88
N THR A 33 -80.39 -17.75 3.28
CA THR A 33 -79.80 -16.46 2.89
C THR A 33 -79.94 -15.52 4.08
N VAL A 34 -78.81 -15.02 4.58
CA VAL A 34 -78.80 -14.01 5.66
C VAL A 34 -79.41 -12.72 5.08
N GLN A 35 -80.66 -12.43 5.39
CA GLN A 35 -81.37 -11.23 4.90
C GLN A 35 -80.86 -9.93 5.54
N SER A 36 -80.41 -9.97 6.80
CA SER A 36 -79.81 -8.83 7.48
C SER A 36 -78.99 -9.28 8.69
N VAL A 37 -77.91 -8.55 9.00
CA VAL A 37 -77.11 -8.72 10.22
C VAL A 37 -77.34 -7.48 11.09
N ARG A 38 -77.84 -7.68 12.31
CA ARG A 38 -77.98 -6.61 13.30
C ARG A 38 -76.90 -6.81 14.38
N PRO A 39 -75.90 -5.93 14.49
CA PRO A 39 -74.95 -6.02 15.59
C PRO A 39 -75.69 -5.77 16.90
N ILE A 40 -75.68 -6.75 17.80
CA ILE A 40 -76.14 -6.59 19.17
C ILE A 40 -74.92 -6.09 19.95
N VAL A 41 -74.98 -4.84 20.40
CA VAL A 41 -74.00 -4.30 21.35
C VAL A 41 -74.59 -4.51 22.74
N ALA A 42 -73.92 -5.32 23.55
CA ALA A 42 -74.24 -5.50 24.95
C ALA A 42 -73.14 -4.82 25.77
N ASP A 43 -73.50 -3.78 26.50
CA ASP A 43 -72.59 -3.15 27.46
C ASP A 43 -72.62 -3.95 28.76
N ALA A 44 -71.49 -4.53 29.13
CA ALA A 44 -71.33 -5.20 30.41
C ALA A 44 -70.91 -4.16 31.47
N THR A 45 -71.74 -3.97 32.49
CA THR A 45 -71.39 -3.14 33.64
C THR A 45 -70.40 -3.92 34.50
N VAL A 46 -69.11 -3.61 34.36
CA VAL A 46 -68.05 -4.18 35.20
C VAL A 46 -67.95 -3.33 36.47
N GLU A 47 -67.84 -3.97 37.63
CA GLU A 47 -67.55 -3.24 38.87
C GLU A 47 -66.22 -2.48 38.74
N PRO A 48 -66.14 -1.22 39.24
CA PRO A 48 -64.94 -0.42 39.13
C PRO A 48 -63.80 -1.11 39.90
N ILE A 49 -62.69 -1.38 39.21
CA ILE A 49 -61.45 -1.87 39.82
C ILE A 49 -60.71 -0.68 40.42
N ASP A 50 -60.54 -0.68 41.74
CA ASP A 50 -59.71 0.32 42.42
C ASP A 50 -58.23 -0.09 42.35
N VAL A 51 -57.40 0.74 41.73
CA VAL A 51 -55.97 0.48 41.53
C VAL A 51 -55.17 1.26 42.58
N LEU A 52 -54.69 0.56 43.59
CA LEU A 52 -53.88 1.17 44.65
C LEU A 52 -52.50 1.62 44.13
N PRO A 53 -52.00 2.80 44.54
CA PRO A 53 -50.66 3.23 44.22
C PRO A 53 -49.61 2.40 44.98
N ILE A 54 -48.45 2.20 44.37
CA ILE A 54 -47.33 1.53 45.04
C ILE A 54 -46.86 2.38 46.24
N PRO A 55 -46.76 1.82 47.46
CA PRO A 55 -46.33 2.54 48.65
C PRO A 55 -45.00 3.28 48.45
N THR A 56 -44.89 4.48 49.03
CA THR A 56 -43.64 5.27 49.05
C THR A 56 -42.80 4.99 50.30
N ALA A 57 -43.44 4.63 51.41
CA ALA A 57 -42.78 4.25 52.64
C ALA A 57 -42.05 2.91 52.49
N GLY A 58 -40.80 2.82 52.96
CA GLY A 58 -40.01 1.58 52.93
C GLY A 58 -39.50 1.17 51.55
N ARG A 59 -39.65 2.02 50.52
CA ARG A 59 -39.17 1.78 49.15
C ARG A 59 -37.63 1.82 49.10
N PRO A 60 -36.95 0.72 48.73
CA PRO A 60 -35.50 0.69 48.58
C PRO A 60 -35.02 1.53 47.39
N ALA A 61 -33.79 2.06 47.46
CA ALA A 61 -33.22 2.94 46.43
C ALA A 61 -32.95 2.23 45.09
N ASP A 62 -32.79 0.91 45.11
CA ASP A 62 -32.57 0.02 43.97
C ASP A 62 -33.88 -0.47 43.32
N TYR A 63 -35.04 -0.10 43.86
CA TYR A 63 -36.34 -0.44 43.27
C TYR A 63 -36.53 0.23 41.89
N ARG A 64 -36.98 -0.54 40.90
CA ARG A 64 -37.16 -0.09 39.50
C ARG A 64 -38.53 -0.45 38.90
N GLY A 65 -39.57 -0.59 39.73
CA GLY A 65 -40.95 -0.73 39.25
C GLY A 65 -41.45 -2.16 39.04
N ALA A 66 -40.69 -3.19 39.46
CA ALA A 66 -41.15 -4.57 39.39
C ALA A 66 -42.25 -4.85 40.41
N VAL A 67 -43.37 -5.46 39.97
CA VAL A 67 -44.52 -5.80 40.82
C VAL A 67 -44.93 -7.25 40.57
N GLY A 68 -44.97 -8.07 41.62
CA GLY A 68 -45.20 -9.52 41.52
C GLY A 68 -44.24 -10.30 42.41
N GLN A 69 -43.98 -11.56 42.08
CA GLN A 69 -42.96 -12.39 42.75
C GLN A 69 -41.88 -12.75 41.76
N TYR A 70 -40.63 -12.47 42.13
CA TYR A 70 -39.47 -12.63 41.24
C TYR A 70 -38.27 -13.25 41.94
N GLN A 71 -37.47 -13.94 41.15
CA GLN A 71 -36.16 -14.45 41.51
C GLN A 71 -35.12 -13.98 40.50
N VAL A 72 -33.93 -13.65 40.97
CA VAL A 72 -32.80 -13.26 40.12
C VAL A 72 -31.74 -14.37 40.09
N VAL A 73 -31.24 -14.65 38.90
CA VAL A 73 -30.17 -15.61 38.62
C VAL A 73 -29.09 -14.89 37.83
N ALA A 74 -27.83 -15.07 38.23
CA ALA A 74 -26.69 -14.51 37.54
C ALA A 74 -25.77 -15.64 37.08
N GLN A 75 -25.25 -15.54 35.86
CA GLN A 75 -24.28 -16.48 35.29
C GLN A 75 -23.20 -15.71 34.53
N ALA A 76 -21.97 -16.22 34.56
CA ALA A 76 -20.86 -15.70 33.77
C ALA A 76 -20.52 -16.70 32.66
N ASN A 77 -20.18 -16.21 31.47
CA ASN A 77 -19.77 -17.06 30.35
C ASN A 77 -18.41 -17.76 30.60
N THR A 78 -17.51 -17.12 31.34
CA THR A 78 -16.22 -17.66 31.75
C THR A 78 -15.96 -17.37 33.23
N THR A 79 -15.33 -18.33 33.90
CA THR A 79 -14.94 -18.25 35.30
C THR A 79 -13.44 -18.02 35.49
N THR A 80 -12.63 -18.19 34.45
CA THR A 80 -11.18 -17.96 34.49
C THR A 80 -10.83 -16.88 33.49
N VAL A 81 -10.34 -15.75 33.98
CA VAL A 81 -9.98 -14.58 33.15
C VAL A 81 -8.77 -13.86 33.71
N LYS A 82 -8.15 -12.99 32.92
CA LYS A 82 -7.09 -12.11 33.41
C LYS A 82 -7.66 -10.77 33.87
N ALA A 83 -6.94 -10.08 34.74
CA ALA A 83 -7.33 -8.74 35.17
C ALA A 83 -7.45 -7.79 33.96
N GLY A 84 -8.56 -7.06 33.88
CA GLY A 84 -8.90 -6.16 32.78
C GLY A 84 -9.66 -6.82 31.61
N ASP A 85 -9.71 -8.16 31.53
CA ASP A 85 -10.47 -8.84 30.47
C ASP A 85 -11.98 -8.78 30.71
N PRO A 86 -12.80 -8.69 29.64
CA PRO A 86 -14.25 -8.66 29.78
C PRO A 86 -14.81 -10.04 30.14
N ILE A 87 -15.61 -10.09 31.19
CA ILE A 87 -16.50 -11.20 31.56
C ILE A 87 -17.92 -10.81 31.11
N GLU A 88 -18.58 -11.68 30.33
CA GLU A 88 -19.99 -11.48 30.01
C GLU A 88 -20.85 -12.04 31.14
N LEU A 89 -21.63 -11.16 31.76
CA LEU A 89 -22.52 -11.43 32.85
C LEU A 89 -23.97 -11.44 32.35
N LEU A 90 -24.60 -12.61 32.43
CA LEU A 90 -26.00 -12.85 32.12
C LEU A 90 -26.83 -12.79 33.41
N ILE A 91 -27.84 -11.91 33.43
CA ILE A 91 -28.73 -11.71 34.58
C ILE A 91 -30.14 -12.07 34.13
N GLY A 92 -30.62 -13.23 34.58
CA GLY A 92 -31.99 -13.68 34.38
C GLY A 92 -32.88 -13.28 35.55
N VAL A 93 -34.01 -12.64 35.26
CA VAL A 93 -35.09 -12.43 36.22
C VAL A 93 -36.25 -13.32 35.81
N VAL A 94 -36.71 -14.18 36.71
CA VAL A 94 -37.81 -15.12 36.50
C VAL A 94 -38.91 -14.82 37.50
N GLY A 95 -40.17 -14.82 37.08
CA GLY A 95 -41.27 -14.51 38.00
C GLY A 95 -42.66 -14.53 37.38
N THR A 96 -43.66 -14.21 38.21
CA THR A 96 -45.09 -14.29 37.85
C THR A 96 -45.70 -12.95 37.41
N GLY A 97 -44.95 -11.85 37.56
CA GLY A 97 -45.42 -10.50 37.22
C GLY A 97 -45.13 -10.10 35.75
N PRO A 98 -45.57 -8.91 35.31
CA PRO A 98 -45.37 -8.42 33.95
C PRO A 98 -43.89 -8.18 33.64
N MET A 99 -43.30 -8.99 32.76
CA MET A 99 -41.88 -8.92 32.38
C MET A 99 -41.51 -7.65 31.59
N GLU A 100 -42.48 -7.01 30.94
CA GLU A 100 -42.27 -5.75 30.21
C GLU A 100 -41.83 -4.62 31.15
N LEU A 101 -42.36 -4.61 32.38
CA LEU A 101 -42.08 -3.60 33.40
C LEU A 101 -40.78 -3.87 34.18
N VAL A 102 -40.22 -5.08 34.09
CA VAL A 102 -38.99 -5.45 34.78
C VAL A 102 -37.81 -4.71 34.15
N GLN A 103 -37.10 -3.91 34.93
CA GLN A 103 -35.87 -3.23 34.52
C GLN A 103 -34.64 -3.92 35.11
N ALA A 104 -33.49 -3.70 34.48
CA ALA A 104 -32.23 -4.26 34.97
C ALA A 104 -31.84 -3.65 36.33
N PRO A 105 -31.24 -4.44 37.24
CA PRO A 105 -30.62 -3.89 38.44
C PRO A 105 -29.56 -2.83 38.11
N PRO A 106 -29.41 -1.76 38.89
CA PRO A 106 -28.42 -0.71 38.64
C PRO A 106 -27.00 -1.16 39.03
N LEU A 107 -26.37 -1.99 38.19
CA LEU A 107 -25.09 -2.62 38.49
C LEU A 107 -23.94 -1.63 38.75
N ALA A 108 -23.94 -0.48 38.07
CA ALA A 108 -22.93 0.57 38.24
C ALA A 108 -23.05 1.33 39.56
N GLU A 109 -24.18 1.21 40.27
CA GLU A 109 -24.42 1.82 41.57
C GLU A 109 -24.09 0.86 42.73
N LEU A 110 -23.79 -0.41 42.45
CA LEU A 110 -23.51 -1.44 43.46
C LEU A 110 -22.06 -1.34 43.97
N PRO A 111 -21.81 -0.92 45.22
CA PRO A 111 -20.44 -0.76 45.74
C PRO A 111 -19.69 -2.09 45.81
N ALA A 112 -20.39 -3.17 46.17
CA ALA A 112 -19.80 -4.50 46.26
C ALA A 112 -19.25 -5.01 44.92
N LEU A 113 -19.89 -4.64 43.80
CA LEU A 113 -19.46 -5.03 42.46
C LEU A 113 -18.41 -4.04 41.91
N THR A 114 -18.64 -2.74 42.06
CA THR A 114 -17.78 -1.69 41.47
C THR A 114 -16.40 -1.54 42.13
N ALA A 115 -16.24 -2.06 43.35
CA ALA A 115 -14.97 -2.09 44.07
C ALA A 115 -13.91 -2.95 43.33
N ASP A 116 -14.31 -4.13 42.86
CA ASP A 116 -13.40 -5.08 42.22
C ASP A 116 -13.60 -5.15 40.70
N PHE A 117 -14.74 -4.67 40.17
CA PHE A 117 -15.05 -4.69 38.75
C PHE A 117 -15.33 -3.29 38.20
N LYS A 118 -14.91 -3.05 36.97
CA LYS A 118 -15.39 -1.94 36.15
C LYS A 118 -16.67 -2.36 35.45
N VAL A 119 -17.76 -1.63 35.69
CA VAL A 119 -19.09 -1.90 35.14
C VAL A 119 -19.51 -0.74 34.22
N PRO A 120 -19.98 -1.00 33.00
CA PRO A 120 -20.56 0.03 32.12
C PRO A 120 -21.81 0.64 32.74
N ASN A 121 -21.99 1.96 32.60
CA ASN A 121 -23.19 2.67 33.06
C ASN A 121 -24.14 2.96 31.88
N GLU A 122 -24.51 1.91 31.16
CA GLU A 122 -25.39 1.99 29.99
C GLU A 122 -26.73 1.30 30.30
N PRO A 123 -27.85 1.78 29.74
CA PRO A 123 -29.15 1.13 29.92
C PRO A 123 -29.12 -0.27 29.30
N LEU A 124 -29.45 -1.28 30.10
CA LEU A 124 -29.46 -2.68 29.67
C LEU A 124 -30.82 -3.05 29.08
N ALA A 125 -30.85 -3.33 27.77
CA ALA A 125 -32.00 -3.93 27.13
C ALA A 125 -32.08 -5.42 27.49
N GLY A 126 -33.24 -5.87 27.95
CA GLY A 126 -33.48 -7.26 28.30
C GLY A 126 -34.35 -7.98 27.27
N PHE A 127 -34.01 -9.21 26.94
CA PHE A 127 -34.84 -10.07 26.09
C PHE A 127 -35.85 -10.83 26.95
N VAL A 128 -37.14 -10.74 26.60
CA VAL A 128 -38.22 -11.45 27.29
C VAL A 128 -38.51 -12.76 26.56
N GLN A 129 -38.51 -13.87 27.28
CA GLN A 129 -38.89 -15.19 26.79
C GLN A 129 -39.82 -15.84 27.83
N GLY A 130 -41.13 -15.76 27.60
CA GLY A 130 -42.12 -16.28 28.55
C GLY A 130 -42.10 -15.53 29.89
N ASP A 131 -41.85 -16.26 30.97
CA ASP A 131 -41.77 -15.80 32.36
C ASP A 131 -40.35 -15.38 32.79
N GLN A 132 -39.43 -15.26 31.83
CA GLN A 132 -38.05 -14.89 32.04
C GLN A 132 -37.68 -13.64 31.25
N LYS A 133 -36.89 -12.75 31.87
CA LYS A 133 -36.19 -11.64 31.21
C LYS A 133 -34.69 -11.73 31.46
N VAL A 134 -33.90 -11.72 30.39
CA VAL A 134 -32.43 -11.83 30.47
C VAL A 134 -31.78 -10.52 30.03
N PHE A 135 -30.87 -10.02 30.87
CA PHE A 135 -29.98 -8.90 30.57
C PHE A 135 -28.55 -9.43 30.38
N SER A 136 -27.81 -8.87 29.42
CA SER A 136 -26.37 -9.17 29.24
C SER A 136 -25.55 -7.90 29.39
N THR A 137 -24.43 -7.98 30.12
CA THR A 137 -23.47 -6.89 30.24
C THR A 137 -22.04 -7.42 30.32
N LYS A 138 -21.05 -6.59 30.01
CA LYS A 138 -19.63 -6.94 30.11
C LYS A 138 -18.99 -6.21 31.29
N ILE A 139 -18.52 -6.96 32.28
CA ILE A 139 -17.78 -6.43 33.43
C ILE A 139 -16.30 -6.77 33.31
N ARG A 140 -15.39 -5.94 33.85
CA ARG A 140 -13.94 -6.20 33.80
C ARG A 140 -13.35 -6.21 35.20
N PRO A 141 -12.63 -7.26 35.64
CA PRO A 141 -11.93 -7.24 36.92
C PRO A 141 -10.86 -6.15 36.90
N ARG A 142 -10.73 -5.39 37.99
CA ARG A 142 -9.74 -4.29 38.09
C ARG A 142 -8.33 -4.78 38.44
N LYS A 143 -8.25 -5.85 39.23
CA LYS A 143 -7.00 -6.40 39.79
C LYS A 143 -7.04 -7.93 39.79
N GLU A 144 -5.87 -8.53 39.92
CA GLU A 144 -5.73 -9.97 40.14
C GLU A 144 -6.23 -10.40 41.53
N GLY A 145 -6.49 -11.69 41.71
CA GLY A 145 -6.89 -12.26 43.00
C GLY A 145 -8.35 -12.00 43.39
N VAL A 146 -9.16 -11.41 42.51
CA VAL A 146 -10.62 -11.36 42.69
C VAL A 146 -11.16 -12.79 42.57
N SER A 147 -11.84 -13.26 43.62
CA SER A 147 -12.26 -14.67 43.75
C SER A 147 -13.73 -14.92 43.46
N GLN A 148 -14.56 -13.87 43.43
CA GLN A 148 -15.99 -14.01 43.19
C GLN A 148 -16.64 -12.74 42.64
N ILE A 149 -17.68 -12.91 41.84
CA ILE A 149 -18.67 -11.88 41.53
C ILE A 149 -19.71 -11.90 42.67
N PRO A 150 -19.95 -10.77 43.36
CA PRO A 150 -20.87 -10.72 44.48
C PRO A 150 -22.34 -10.96 44.06
N PRO A 151 -23.20 -11.39 45.00
CA PRO A 151 -24.65 -11.47 44.79
C PRO A 151 -25.24 -10.18 44.24
N ILE A 152 -26.06 -10.28 43.19
CA ILE A 152 -26.76 -9.14 42.59
C ILE A 152 -28.13 -9.01 43.25
N PRO A 153 -28.45 -7.87 43.88
CA PRO A 153 -29.77 -7.63 44.46
C PRO A 153 -30.80 -7.32 43.37
N PHE A 154 -32.03 -7.78 43.57
CA PHE A 154 -33.18 -7.42 42.77
C PHE A 154 -34.37 -7.17 43.69
N THR A 155 -34.89 -5.94 43.68
CA THR A 155 -36.00 -5.51 44.53
C THR A 155 -37.29 -5.40 43.73
N TYR A 156 -38.35 -6.02 44.25
CA TYR A 156 -39.70 -5.96 43.70
C TYR A 156 -40.73 -5.68 44.81
N PHE A 157 -41.93 -5.28 44.41
CA PHE A 157 -43.06 -5.12 45.32
C PHE A 157 -43.96 -6.35 45.22
N ASP A 158 -44.15 -7.07 46.33
CA ASP A 158 -45.06 -8.22 46.40
C ASP A 158 -46.47 -7.74 46.81
N PRO A 159 -47.46 -7.75 45.89
CA PRO A 159 -48.81 -7.29 46.18
C PRO A 159 -49.57 -8.19 47.16
N GLN A 160 -49.14 -9.45 47.36
CA GLN A 160 -49.77 -10.35 48.34
C GLN A 160 -49.32 -10.04 49.77
N GLN A 161 -48.10 -9.54 49.93
CA GLN A 161 -47.49 -9.23 51.22
C GLN A 161 -47.51 -7.73 51.56
N ASP A 162 -47.89 -6.88 50.61
CA ASP A 162 -47.88 -5.41 50.68
C ASP A 162 -46.51 -4.86 51.13
N LYS A 163 -45.43 -5.46 50.61
CA LYS A 163 -44.04 -5.18 51.03
C LYS A 163 -43.07 -5.22 49.86
N PHE A 164 -42.01 -4.42 49.98
CA PHE A 164 -40.83 -4.54 49.12
C PHE A 164 -39.97 -5.72 49.58
N VAL A 165 -39.61 -6.59 48.63
CA VAL A 165 -38.79 -7.76 48.86
C VAL A 165 -37.56 -7.68 47.95
N THR A 166 -36.38 -7.86 48.55
CA THR A 166 -35.10 -7.90 47.82
C THR A 166 -34.57 -9.33 47.78
N THR A 167 -34.49 -9.91 46.60
CA THR A 167 -33.85 -11.21 46.37
C THR A 167 -32.43 -11.02 45.85
N HIS A 168 -31.57 -12.02 46.06
CA HIS A 168 -30.17 -11.97 45.66
C HIS A 168 -29.83 -13.16 44.78
N SER A 169 -28.99 -12.93 43.78
CA SER A 169 -28.41 -14.02 42.99
C SER A 169 -27.40 -14.81 43.83
N LYS A 170 -27.03 -16.00 43.37
CA LYS A 170 -25.89 -16.72 43.95
C LYS A 170 -24.59 -15.99 43.58
N PRO A 171 -23.58 -15.93 44.48
CA PRO A 171 -22.23 -15.50 44.11
C PRO A 171 -21.66 -16.44 43.05
N ILE A 172 -20.85 -15.91 42.13
CA ILE A 172 -20.18 -16.67 41.08
C ILE A 172 -18.69 -16.70 41.40
N ALA A 173 -18.15 -17.88 41.69
CA ALA A 173 -16.71 -18.03 41.91
C ALA A 173 -15.95 -17.81 40.59
N ILE A 174 -14.90 -16.98 40.63
CA ILE A 174 -14.04 -16.71 39.49
C ILE A 174 -12.57 -16.77 39.91
N HIS A 175 -11.70 -17.05 38.95
CA HIS A 175 -10.26 -17.01 39.10
C HIS A 175 -9.70 -15.91 38.21
N VAL A 176 -9.22 -14.83 38.82
CA VAL A 176 -8.62 -13.70 38.09
C VAL A 176 -7.10 -13.77 38.16
N GLU A 177 -6.50 -14.08 37.02
CA GLU A 177 -5.06 -14.08 36.80
C GLU A 177 -4.50 -12.65 36.66
N PRO A 178 -3.19 -12.45 36.84
CA PRO A 178 -2.51 -11.20 36.49
C PRO A 178 -2.87 -10.76 35.07
N ALA A 179 -2.97 -9.46 34.87
CA ALA A 179 -3.12 -8.89 33.54
C ALA A 179 -1.92 -9.28 32.68
N ASP A 180 -2.13 -9.48 31.37
CA ASP A 180 -1.06 -9.51 30.37
C ASP A 180 -0.49 -8.09 30.17
N THR A 181 -0.01 -7.48 31.24
CA THR A 181 1.04 -6.48 31.10
C THR A 181 2.28 -7.28 30.75
N LEU A 182 2.75 -7.19 29.50
CA LEU A 182 4.10 -7.61 29.15
C LEU A 182 5.06 -6.72 29.94
N ALA A 183 5.22 -7.01 31.23
CA ALA A 183 6.26 -6.46 32.06
C ALA A 183 7.58 -6.87 31.40
N LEU A 184 8.44 -5.89 31.22
CA LEU A 184 9.75 -6.00 30.56
C LEU A 184 10.62 -7.16 31.07
N ASP A 185 10.30 -7.72 32.23
CA ASP A 185 11.08 -8.77 32.90
C ASP A 185 10.92 -10.16 32.27
N ALA A 186 9.84 -10.46 31.55
CA ALA A 186 9.55 -11.82 31.10
C ALA A 186 10.33 -12.30 29.85
N ILE A 187 11.20 -11.46 29.24
CA ILE A 187 11.88 -11.80 27.97
C ILE A 187 13.42 -11.78 28.06
N VAL A 188 14.01 -11.43 29.21
CA VAL A 188 15.45 -11.59 29.46
C VAL A 188 15.70 -12.78 30.39
N GLY A 189 15.29 -13.97 29.93
CA GLY A 189 15.43 -15.21 30.69
C GLY A 189 15.81 -16.38 29.78
N GLY A 190 17.00 -16.34 29.18
CA GLY A 190 17.50 -17.47 28.41
C GLY A 190 18.71 -17.16 27.54
N HIS A 191 19.86 -16.91 28.16
CA HIS A 191 21.22 -17.36 27.81
C HIS A 191 22.20 -16.54 28.66
N ALA A 192 22.62 -17.10 29.79
CA ALA A 192 23.74 -16.60 30.54
C ALA A 192 25.02 -16.75 29.69
N VAL A 193 25.42 -15.68 29.02
CA VAL A 193 26.82 -15.48 28.63
C VAL A 193 27.39 -14.45 29.59
N THR A 194 28.28 -14.93 30.45
CA THR A 194 29.14 -14.16 31.32
C THR A 194 29.98 -13.18 30.51
N SER A 195 29.62 -11.90 30.52
CA SER A 195 30.61 -10.83 30.50
C SER A 195 30.06 -9.63 31.25
N GLY A 196 30.71 -9.31 32.37
CA GLY A 196 30.39 -8.12 33.15
C GLY A 196 30.88 -6.89 32.41
N GLN A 197 29.99 -5.92 32.20
CA GLN A 197 30.28 -4.48 32.30
C GLN A 197 28.99 -3.67 32.10
N LYS A 198 28.63 -2.94 33.16
CA LYS A 198 27.79 -1.73 33.22
C LYS A 198 26.90 -1.39 32.00
N HIS A 199 25.62 -1.77 32.06
CA HIS A 199 24.52 -0.97 31.50
C HIS A 199 23.23 -1.18 32.33
N ALA A 200 23.19 -0.55 33.51
CA ALA A 200 21.95 -0.36 34.26
C ALA A 200 21.20 0.86 33.68
N LYS A 201 20.46 0.68 32.57
CA LYS A 201 19.31 1.53 32.15
C LYS A 201 18.59 1.12 30.84
N ALA A 202 18.73 -0.12 30.35
CA ALA A 202 18.18 -0.52 29.05
C ALA A 202 17.03 -1.54 29.12
N ALA A 203 16.67 -2.02 30.31
CA ALA A 203 15.61 -3.01 30.48
C ALA A 203 14.19 -2.43 30.47
N ASP A 204 14.01 -1.10 30.60
CA ASP A 204 12.70 -0.47 30.79
C ASP A 204 11.89 -0.16 29.50
N ALA A 205 12.31 -0.61 28.32
CA ALA A 205 11.92 0.04 27.05
C ALA A 205 11.26 -0.84 25.98
N ALA A 206 10.79 -2.06 26.29
CA ALA A 206 10.32 -2.98 25.23
C ALA A 206 9.09 -2.47 24.43
N PHE A 207 8.29 -1.57 24.99
CA PHE A 207 7.13 -0.96 24.29
C PHE A 207 7.08 0.56 24.41
N ALA A 208 8.24 1.22 24.55
CA ALA A 208 8.29 2.67 24.61
C ALA A 208 7.79 3.28 23.29
N ASN A 209 6.84 4.23 23.39
CA ASN A 209 6.36 4.98 22.24
C ASN A 209 7.40 6.01 21.79
N TYR A 210 7.46 6.21 20.48
CA TYR A 210 8.18 7.34 19.90
C TYR A 210 7.46 8.64 20.25
N THR A 211 8.22 9.72 20.43
CA THR A 211 7.69 11.05 20.73
C THR A 211 8.21 12.10 19.73
N GLY A 212 7.51 13.23 19.66
CA GLY A 212 7.91 14.41 18.89
C GLY A 212 7.21 14.57 17.52
N ASP A 213 7.26 15.79 16.99
CA ASP A 213 6.49 16.22 15.81
C ASP A 213 6.85 15.49 14.51
N GLY A 214 7.96 14.75 14.51
CA GLY A 214 8.37 13.89 13.39
C GLY A 214 7.38 12.76 13.08
N LEU A 215 6.50 12.41 14.02
CA LEU A 215 5.45 11.39 13.88
C LEU A 215 4.37 11.76 12.86
N LEU A 216 4.12 13.06 12.65
CA LEU A 216 3.12 13.56 11.71
C LEU A 216 3.67 13.76 10.29
N ARG A 217 4.98 13.53 10.09
CA ARG A 217 5.60 13.65 8.77
C ARG A 217 5.41 12.35 8.00
N ASN A 218 4.85 12.47 6.81
CA ASN A 218 4.69 11.32 5.92
C ASN A 218 6.07 10.81 5.47
N GLU A 219 6.36 9.59 5.88
CA GLU A 219 7.42 8.74 5.38
C GLU A 219 6.82 7.89 4.25
N ALA A 220 7.37 8.01 3.04
CA ALA A 220 7.07 7.07 1.98
C ALA A 220 8.03 5.87 2.09
N PRO A 221 7.58 4.63 1.80
CA PRO A 221 8.52 3.54 1.56
C PRO A 221 9.52 4.02 0.52
N TYR A 222 10.81 3.97 0.85
CA TYR A 222 11.86 4.70 0.14
C TYR A 222 12.08 4.13 -1.27
N ARG A 223 11.16 4.42 -2.19
CA ARG A 223 11.31 4.20 -3.62
C ARG A 223 12.25 5.30 -4.08
N LEU A 224 13.44 4.90 -4.54
CA LEU A 224 14.34 5.84 -5.18
C LEU A 224 13.58 6.53 -6.31
N ASP A 225 13.53 7.85 -6.27
CA ASP A 225 12.88 8.62 -7.32
C ASP A 225 13.52 8.22 -8.67
N PRO A 226 12.76 7.59 -9.58
CA PRO A 226 13.30 7.12 -10.85
C PRO A 226 13.94 8.28 -11.64
N ALA A 227 13.42 9.50 -11.47
CA ALA A 227 13.95 10.69 -12.12
C ALA A 227 15.36 11.03 -11.61
N TRP A 228 15.59 10.97 -10.29
CA TRP A 228 16.90 11.22 -9.70
C TRP A 228 17.93 10.19 -10.17
N LEU A 229 17.57 8.90 -10.15
CA LEU A 229 18.45 7.82 -10.61
C LEU A 229 18.79 7.94 -12.11
N ALA A 230 17.84 8.36 -12.94
CA ALA A 230 18.06 8.53 -14.37
C ALA A 230 19.18 9.55 -14.67
N TRP A 231 19.23 10.67 -13.93
CA TRP A 231 20.30 11.66 -14.09
C TRP A 231 21.68 11.08 -13.82
N TRP A 232 21.85 10.32 -12.74
CA TRP A 232 23.14 9.71 -12.39
C TRP A 232 23.58 8.60 -13.35
N LEU A 233 22.64 7.94 -14.03
CA LEU A 233 22.96 6.94 -15.04
C LEU A 233 23.44 7.60 -16.36
N VAL A 234 22.86 8.74 -16.74
CA VAL A 234 23.08 9.40 -18.04
C VAL A 234 24.23 10.42 -18.03
N LEU A 235 24.43 11.16 -16.92
CA LEU A 235 25.43 12.24 -16.88
C LEU A 235 26.89 11.76 -17.09
N PRO A 236 27.36 10.67 -16.45
CA PRO A 236 28.74 10.19 -16.64
C PRO A 236 29.09 9.80 -18.09
N PRO A 237 28.29 8.97 -18.81
CA PRO A 237 28.57 8.68 -20.22
C PRO A 237 28.52 9.92 -21.11
N LEU A 238 27.57 10.83 -20.86
CA LEU A 238 27.43 12.06 -21.63
C LEU A 238 28.66 12.96 -21.46
N ALA A 239 29.16 13.13 -20.23
CA ALA A 239 30.35 13.91 -19.94
C ALA A 239 31.60 13.35 -20.64
N VAL A 240 31.80 12.02 -20.60
CA VAL A 240 32.92 11.36 -21.28
C VAL A 240 32.78 11.48 -22.81
N PHE A 241 31.57 11.37 -23.34
CA PHE A 241 31.31 11.56 -24.77
C PHE A 241 31.61 12.99 -25.22
N ILE A 242 31.21 14.00 -24.45
CA ILE A 242 31.52 15.42 -24.73
C ILE A 242 33.04 15.62 -24.68
N ALA A 243 33.74 15.12 -23.66
CA ALA A 243 35.20 15.23 -23.56
C ALA A 243 35.92 14.57 -24.76
N TRP A 244 35.45 13.38 -25.19
CA TRP A 244 35.94 12.71 -26.39
C TRP A 244 35.68 13.54 -27.65
N ALA A 245 34.48 14.10 -27.80
CA ALA A 245 34.11 14.91 -28.94
C ALA A 245 34.92 16.21 -29.04
N VAL A 246 35.18 16.87 -27.90
CA VAL A 246 36.04 18.07 -27.81
C VAL A 246 37.48 17.73 -28.17
N ARG A 247 38.04 16.65 -27.62
CA ARG A 247 39.41 16.18 -27.95
C ARG A 247 39.55 15.82 -29.43
N ASN A 248 38.54 15.16 -29.99
CA ASN A 248 38.53 14.73 -31.39
C ASN A 248 37.77 15.70 -32.31
N ARG A 249 37.72 16.99 -31.97
CA ARG A 249 36.97 18.02 -32.71
C ARG A 249 37.20 18.02 -34.22
N HIS A 250 38.42 17.70 -34.67
CA HIS A 250 38.77 17.62 -36.08
C HIS A 250 38.19 16.39 -36.79
N GLN A 251 38.03 15.26 -36.09
CA GLN A 251 37.38 14.08 -36.65
C GLN A 251 35.85 14.21 -36.61
N VAL A 252 35.32 14.79 -35.53
CA VAL A 252 33.89 15.08 -35.39
C VAL A 252 33.46 16.08 -36.46
N SER A 253 34.21 17.17 -36.66
CA SER A 253 33.90 18.15 -37.72
C SER A 253 33.93 17.53 -39.12
N ARG A 254 34.85 16.59 -39.39
CA ARG A 254 34.88 15.83 -40.66
C ARG A 254 33.63 14.99 -40.85
N HIS A 255 33.19 14.25 -39.84
CA HIS A 255 31.98 13.41 -39.94
C HIS A 255 30.69 14.23 -40.00
N VAL A 256 30.63 15.38 -39.30
CA VAL A 256 29.51 16.32 -39.34
C VAL A 256 29.44 17.03 -40.69
N ALA A 257 30.58 17.45 -41.25
CA ALA A 257 30.65 18.06 -42.58
C ALA A 257 30.24 17.08 -43.70
N LEU A 258 30.53 15.79 -43.54
CA LEU A 258 30.10 14.74 -44.47
C LEU A 258 28.58 14.52 -44.48
N ARG A 259 27.87 14.86 -43.40
CA ARG A 259 26.41 14.74 -43.27
C ARG A 259 25.63 15.98 -43.72
N GLY A 260 26.28 16.94 -44.39
CA GLY A 260 25.62 18.10 -44.98
C GLY A 260 25.33 19.26 -44.01
N PHE A 261 25.81 19.19 -42.77
CA PHE A 261 25.78 20.34 -41.85
C PHE A 261 26.71 21.44 -42.38
N GLY A 262 26.12 22.43 -43.04
CA GLY A 262 26.79 23.52 -43.74
C GLY A 262 26.31 23.76 -45.17
N LEU A 263 25.66 22.78 -45.81
CA LEU A 263 25.12 22.92 -47.18
C LEU A 263 24.04 24.01 -47.22
N ARG A 264 23.08 23.98 -46.28
CA ARG A 264 22.00 24.97 -46.17
C ARG A 264 22.56 26.39 -46.05
N ARG A 265 23.52 26.62 -45.14
CA ARG A 265 24.18 27.93 -45.00
C ARG A 265 24.86 28.42 -46.28
N VAL A 266 25.40 27.50 -47.09
CA VAL A 266 26.03 27.85 -48.37
C VAL A 266 24.98 28.11 -49.45
N GLN A 267 23.88 27.34 -49.48
CA GLN A 267 22.73 27.59 -50.35
C GLN A 267 22.09 28.95 -50.04
N ASP A 268 21.88 29.25 -48.76
CA ASP A 268 21.33 30.53 -48.30
C ASP A 268 22.23 31.71 -48.73
N ARG A 269 23.56 31.58 -48.56
CA ARG A 269 24.51 32.61 -49.02
C ARG A 269 24.54 32.78 -50.53
N ILE A 270 24.39 31.70 -51.31
CA ILE A 270 24.29 31.79 -52.77
C ILE A 270 22.98 32.44 -53.19
N ALA A 271 21.86 32.10 -52.54
CA ALA A 271 20.56 32.69 -52.81
C ALA A 271 20.53 34.20 -52.48
N GLN A 272 21.14 34.59 -51.36
CA GLN A 272 21.22 35.98 -50.88
C GLN A 272 22.31 36.83 -51.54
N GLY A 273 23.24 36.23 -52.29
CA GLY A 273 24.35 36.99 -52.90
C GLY A 273 23.86 38.04 -53.89
N GLU A 274 24.32 39.28 -53.76
CA GLU A 274 23.84 40.41 -54.58
C GLU A 274 24.63 40.55 -55.89
N THR A 275 25.82 39.95 -55.96
CA THR A 275 26.71 40.02 -57.13
C THR A 275 27.12 38.64 -57.63
N ALA A 276 27.33 38.52 -58.95
CA ALA A 276 27.82 37.29 -59.57
C ALA A 276 29.18 36.83 -58.99
N ALA A 277 30.04 37.79 -58.64
CA ALA A 277 31.33 37.55 -58.01
C ALA A 277 31.19 36.91 -56.61
N GLU A 278 30.20 37.33 -55.81
CA GLU A 278 29.95 36.79 -54.48
C GLU A 278 29.41 35.35 -54.52
N VAL A 279 28.47 35.09 -55.45
CA VAL A 279 27.91 33.75 -55.68
C VAL A 279 29.02 32.77 -56.07
N VAL A 280 29.84 33.13 -57.07
CA VAL A 280 30.94 32.28 -57.54
C VAL A 280 32.05 32.14 -56.51
N ARG A 281 32.38 33.19 -55.74
CA ARG A 281 33.36 33.10 -54.64
C ARG A 281 32.90 32.11 -53.57
N THR A 282 31.62 32.15 -53.21
CA THR A 282 31.02 31.24 -52.23
C THR A 282 31.04 29.79 -52.72
N LEU A 283 30.70 29.57 -54.00
CA LEU A 283 30.78 28.25 -54.63
C LEU A 283 32.23 27.73 -54.74
N LYS A 284 33.18 28.55 -55.21
CA LYS A 284 34.62 28.24 -55.29
C LYS A 284 35.16 27.83 -53.92
N ALA A 285 34.87 28.60 -52.86
CA ALA A 285 35.32 28.31 -51.51
C ALA A 285 34.76 26.99 -50.95
N TYR A 286 33.48 26.71 -51.22
CA TYR A 286 32.86 25.45 -50.82
C TYR A 286 33.50 24.25 -51.54
N LEU A 287 33.69 24.34 -52.85
CA LEU A 287 34.28 23.28 -53.66
C LEU A 287 35.76 23.04 -53.30
N ALA A 288 36.56 24.10 -53.15
CA ALA A 288 37.97 23.99 -52.76
C ALA A 288 38.13 23.27 -51.40
N LYS A 289 37.30 23.64 -50.41
CA LYS A 289 37.30 23.00 -49.08
C LYS A 289 36.90 21.52 -49.14
N ARG A 290 35.96 21.17 -50.01
CA ARG A 290 35.47 19.78 -50.15
C ARG A 290 36.41 18.88 -50.94
N LEU A 291 37.10 19.44 -51.92
CA LEU A 291 38.09 18.77 -52.75
C LEU A 291 39.48 18.69 -52.08
N GLY A 292 39.68 19.41 -50.98
CA GLY A 292 40.96 19.41 -50.25
C GLY A 292 42.08 20.13 -50.98
N VAL A 293 41.75 21.12 -51.82
CA VAL A 293 42.73 21.93 -52.56
C VAL A 293 43.52 22.78 -51.54
N LYS A 294 44.84 22.61 -51.49
CA LYS A 294 45.73 23.39 -50.61
C LYS A 294 46.06 24.72 -51.29
N GLY A 295 45.53 25.83 -50.77
CA GLY A 295 45.77 27.19 -51.29
C GLY A 295 44.58 28.12 -51.03
N ASN A 296 44.77 29.43 -51.25
CA ASN A 296 43.71 30.44 -51.07
C ASN A 296 42.47 30.10 -51.93
N SER A 297 41.29 30.27 -51.34
CA SER A 297 39.99 29.71 -51.78
C SER A 297 39.39 30.28 -53.08
N THR A 298 40.20 30.90 -53.94
CA THR A 298 39.75 31.75 -55.05
C THR A 298 40.25 31.32 -56.43
N ASP A 299 41.19 30.37 -56.53
CA ASP A 299 41.67 29.90 -57.83
C ASP A 299 40.67 28.93 -58.50
N GLY A 300 39.95 29.45 -59.49
CA GLY A 300 38.96 28.68 -60.25
C GLY A 300 39.59 27.52 -61.04
N ARG A 301 40.82 27.67 -61.54
CA ARG A 301 41.50 26.65 -62.34
C ARG A 301 41.89 25.45 -61.50
N ALA A 302 42.38 25.69 -60.28
CA ALA A 302 42.70 24.63 -59.32
C ALA A 302 41.47 23.80 -58.93
N VAL A 303 40.31 24.46 -58.72
CA VAL A 303 39.03 23.78 -58.39
C VAL A 303 38.53 22.93 -59.56
N VAL A 304 38.55 23.48 -60.79
CA VAL A 304 38.14 22.74 -61.99
C VAL A 304 39.09 21.56 -62.25
N GLY A 305 40.41 21.75 -62.09
CA GLY A 305 41.40 20.69 -62.18
C GLY A 305 41.17 19.57 -61.18
N ALA A 306 40.85 19.90 -59.92
CA ALA A 306 40.51 18.93 -58.89
C ALA A 306 39.21 18.16 -59.19
N LEU A 307 38.20 18.81 -59.79
CA LEU A 307 36.96 18.14 -60.23
C LEU A 307 37.22 17.16 -61.39
N ARG A 308 38.07 17.52 -62.36
CA ARG A 308 38.48 16.63 -63.45
C ARG A 308 39.27 15.43 -62.92
N ALA A 309 40.21 15.66 -61.99
CA ALA A 309 40.96 14.59 -61.33
C ALA A 309 40.05 13.65 -60.52
N ALA A 310 38.92 14.14 -60.01
CA ALA A 310 37.90 13.33 -59.34
C ALA A 310 36.97 12.54 -60.31
N GLY A 311 37.17 12.66 -61.63
CA GLY A 311 36.37 12.02 -62.67
C GLY A 311 35.05 12.73 -63.00
N GLN A 312 34.84 13.95 -62.51
CA GLN A 312 33.60 14.71 -62.71
C GLN A 312 33.74 15.74 -63.83
N HIS A 313 33.97 15.25 -65.05
CA HIS A 313 34.21 16.11 -66.22
C HIS A 313 33.00 17.02 -66.55
N LYS A 314 31.77 16.50 -66.44
CA LYS A 314 30.55 17.30 -66.71
C LYS A 314 30.39 18.47 -65.73
N ILE A 315 30.56 18.21 -64.44
CA ILE A 315 30.50 19.24 -63.38
C ILE A 315 31.66 20.23 -63.53
N ALA A 316 32.86 19.75 -63.87
CA ALA A 316 34.02 20.61 -64.08
C ALA A 316 33.79 21.63 -65.21
N VAL A 317 33.19 21.20 -66.34
CA VAL A 317 32.85 22.09 -67.47
C VAL A 317 31.77 23.11 -67.06
N ARG A 318 30.74 22.70 -66.30
CA ARG A 318 29.73 23.63 -65.78
C ARG A 318 30.34 24.66 -64.83
N CYS A 319 31.20 24.25 -63.91
CA CYS A 319 31.93 25.16 -63.02
C CYS A 319 32.81 26.15 -63.81
N GLU A 320 33.50 25.69 -64.85
CA GLU A 320 34.35 26.55 -65.70
C GLU A 320 33.53 27.60 -66.45
N ARG A 321 32.37 27.21 -67.02
CA ARG A 321 31.43 28.15 -67.64
C ARG A 321 30.90 29.17 -66.63
N LEU A 322 30.47 28.72 -65.46
CA LEU A 322 29.98 29.59 -64.38
C LEU A 322 31.05 30.59 -63.91
N PHE A 323 32.29 30.13 -63.75
CA PHE A 323 33.39 30.98 -63.31
C PHE A 323 33.72 32.02 -64.37
N ASN A 324 33.79 31.63 -65.65
CA ASN A 324 34.05 32.55 -66.75
C ASN A 324 32.88 33.53 -66.97
N ALA A 325 31.62 33.08 -66.84
CA ALA A 325 30.43 33.91 -66.98
C ALA A 325 30.32 34.97 -65.88
N ALA A 326 30.73 34.65 -64.65
CA ALA A 326 30.78 35.63 -63.57
C ALA A 326 31.94 36.63 -63.73
N GLU A 327 33.06 36.20 -64.33
CA GLU A 327 34.20 37.08 -64.66
C GLU A 327 33.86 38.01 -65.84
N SER A 328 33.07 37.55 -66.82
CA SER A 328 32.60 38.35 -67.96
C SER A 328 31.38 39.23 -67.64
N ALA A 329 30.57 38.88 -66.64
CA ALA A 329 29.45 39.70 -66.18
C ALA A 329 29.89 41.09 -65.67
N GLY A 330 31.16 41.23 -65.25
CA GLY A 330 31.77 42.53 -64.95
C GLY A 330 32.11 43.38 -66.19
N MET A 331 31.99 42.83 -67.40
CA MET A 331 32.38 43.47 -68.67
C MET A 331 31.22 43.69 -69.67
N GLY A 332 29.96 43.64 -69.22
CA GLY A 332 28.82 44.14 -70.00
C GLY A 332 28.06 43.15 -70.91
N GLN A 333 28.38 41.85 -70.85
CA GLN A 333 27.52 40.79 -71.42
C GLN A 333 27.22 39.78 -70.31
N ALA A 334 26.08 39.94 -69.63
CA ALA A 334 25.76 39.13 -68.45
C ALA A 334 24.58 38.19 -68.71
N ALA A 335 24.78 36.89 -68.44
CA ALA A 335 23.71 36.01 -68.00
C ALA A 335 23.03 36.65 -66.78
N SER A 336 21.70 36.57 -66.67
CA SER A 336 20.99 37.14 -65.53
C SER A 336 21.53 36.55 -64.22
N LEU A 337 21.68 37.39 -63.19
CA LEU A 337 22.18 36.98 -61.87
C LEU A 337 21.39 35.78 -61.31
N ASP A 338 20.08 35.74 -61.57
CA ASP A 338 19.19 34.66 -61.15
C ASP A 338 19.51 33.33 -61.83
N GLU A 339 19.92 33.35 -63.10
CA GLU A 339 20.33 32.14 -63.82
C GLU A 339 21.66 31.61 -63.28
N LEU A 340 22.61 32.50 -62.97
CA LEU A 340 23.86 32.13 -62.30
C LEU A 340 23.62 31.55 -60.90
N LYS A 341 22.68 32.10 -60.13
CA LYS A 341 22.28 31.55 -58.83
C LYS A 341 21.67 30.17 -58.95
N ARG A 342 20.73 29.98 -59.88
CA ARG A 342 20.08 28.69 -60.14
C ARG A 342 21.11 27.62 -60.50
N GLU A 343 21.97 27.91 -61.47
CA GLU A 343 22.98 26.95 -61.93
C GLU A 343 24.05 26.67 -60.86
N ALA A 344 24.45 27.67 -60.05
CA ALA A 344 25.34 27.46 -58.91
C ALA A 344 24.72 26.56 -57.82
N LEU A 345 23.43 26.69 -57.54
CA LEU A 345 22.70 25.83 -56.60
C LEU A 345 22.59 24.40 -57.13
N GLU A 346 22.31 24.22 -58.42
CA GLU A 346 22.29 22.90 -59.06
C GLU A 346 23.64 22.20 -58.96
N VAL A 347 24.73 22.86 -59.36
CA VAL A 347 26.10 22.33 -59.25
C VAL A 347 26.41 21.93 -57.81
N LEU A 348 26.00 22.75 -56.83
CA LEU A 348 26.20 22.46 -55.42
C LEU A 348 25.42 21.22 -54.95
N THR A 349 24.19 21.02 -55.43
CA THR A 349 23.40 19.80 -55.16
C THR A 349 23.99 18.55 -55.83
N GLU A 350 24.41 18.63 -57.10
CA GLU A 350 25.02 17.52 -57.83
C GLU A 350 26.33 17.06 -57.19
N VAL A 351 27.20 18.01 -56.86
CA VAL A 351 28.44 17.72 -56.12
C VAL A 351 28.09 17.10 -54.76
N HIS A 352 27.06 17.59 -54.08
CA HIS A 352 26.61 16.99 -52.83
C HIS A 352 26.14 15.54 -52.96
N HIS A 353 25.32 15.25 -53.95
CA HIS A 353 24.84 13.90 -54.23
C HIS A 353 25.99 12.94 -54.58
N TYR A 354 26.93 13.38 -55.43
CA TYR A 354 28.13 12.61 -55.80
C TYR A 354 28.98 12.23 -54.58
N TRP A 355 29.21 13.17 -53.66
CA TRP A 355 30.02 12.89 -52.48
C TRP A 355 29.28 12.04 -51.44
N GLN A 356 27.95 12.18 -51.30
CA GLN A 356 27.16 11.27 -50.48
C GLN A 356 27.25 9.83 -51.00
N SER A 357 27.14 9.63 -52.31
CA SER A 357 27.21 8.29 -52.92
C SER A 357 28.61 7.66 -52.81
N LYS A 358 29.69 8.46 -52.88
CA LYS A 358 31.06 7.97 -52.70
C LYS A 358 31.41 7.64 -51.24
N CYS A 359 30.79 8.33 -50.27
CA CYS A 359 30.96 8.08 -48.84
C CYS A 359 30.08 6.93 -48.31
N ALA A 360 28.99 6.57 -49.02
CA ALA A 360 28.32 5.30 -48.86
C ALA A 360 29.26 4.19 -49.36
N LYS A 361 29.93 3.49 -48.45
CA LYS A 361 30.86 2.39 -48.81
C LYS A 361 30.21 1.45 -49.84
N PRO A 362 30.92 0.99 -50.88
CA PRO A 362 30.43 -0.14 -51.67
C PRO A 362 30.21 -1.32 -50.72
N LYS A 363 29.05 -1.97 -50.79
CA LYS A 363 28.81 -3.26 -50.13
C LYS A 363 29.88 -4.22 -50.64
N ARG A 364 30.93 -4.43 -49.85
CA ARG A 364 31.95 -5.45 -50.11
C ARG A 364 31.23 -6.79 -50.00
N GLN A 365 30.92 -7.43 -51.12
CA GLN A 365 30.56 -8.86 -51.13
C GLN A 365 31.77 -9.61 -50.59
N SER A 366 31.70 -10.02 -49.33
CA SER A 366 32.76 -10.78 -48.69
C SER A 366 32.61 -12.25 -49.07
N ASN A 367 33.41 -12.71 -50.04
CA ASN A 367 33.77 -14.10 -50.08
C ASN A 367 34.62 -14.43 -48.84
N THR A 368 34.21 -15.48 -48.16
CA THR A 368 34.81 -16.05 -46.97
C THR A 368 36.20 -16.59 -47.27
N ARG A 369 37.22 -16.16 -46.50
CA ARG A 369 38.21 -17.03 -45.83
C ARG A 369 39.32 -16.22 -45.13
N ARG A 370 39.43 -16.50 -43.82
CA ARG A 370 40.59 -16.51 -42.90
C ARG A 370 41.34 -15.21 -42.50
N ALA A 371 41.40 -15.10 -41.17
CA ALA A 371 42.53 -14.75 -40.29
C ALA A 371 42.74 -13.27 -39.86
N VAL A 372 42.29 -13.01 -38.62
CA VAL A 372 42.99 -12.35 -37.49
C VAL A 372 43.92 -11.16 -37.80
N ALA A 373 43.45 -9.95 -37.48
CA ALA A 373 44.25 -8.91 -36.79
C ALA A 373 43.32 -7.84 -36.19
N HIS A 374 43.52 -7.56 -34.90
CA HIS A 374 42.80 -6.59 -34.09
C HIS A 374 42.88 -5.15 -34.65
N ALA A 375 41.73 -4.57 -34.99
CA ALA A 375 41.53 -3.12 -34.96
C ALA A 375 40.03 -2.84 -34.74
N THR A 376 39.68 -2.44 -33.52
CA THR A 376 38.32 -2.10 -33.09
C THR A 376 37.79 -0.86 -33.81
N ARG A 377 37.11 -1.07 -34.95
CA ARG A 377 36.19 -0.08 -35.52
C ARG A 377 34.82 -0.26 -34.87
N ILE A 378 34.44 0.66 -33.99
CA ILE A 378 33.11 0.73 -33.38
C ILE A 378 32.09 1.05 -34.50
N PRO A 379 31.12 0.16 -34.81
CA PRO A 379 30.08 0.45 -35.79
C PRO A 379 28.98 1.32 -35.17
N SER A 380 28.36 2.14 -36.03
CA SER A 380 27.32 3.14 -35.75
C SER A 380 25.99 2.60 -35.20
N ARG A 381 25.94 1.34 -34.74
CA ARG A 381 24.76 0.71 -34.15
C ARG A 381 24.65 0.95 -32.64
N THR A 382 25.73 1.37 -31.97
CA THR A 382 25.72 1.66 -30.52
C THR A 382 24.98 2.97 -30.18
N ALA A 383 24.94 3.94 -31.10
CA ALA A 383 24.21 5.19 -30.92
C ALA A 383 22.68 5.00 -30.95
N SER A 384 22.20 4.01 -31.71
CA SER A 384 20.77 3.67 -31.80
C SER A 384 20.25 2.95 -30.56
N LEU A 385 21.09 2.11 -29.94
CA LEU A 385 20.75 1.42 -28.68
C LEU A 385 20.77 2.35 -27.47
N ALA A 386 21.65 3.36 -27.44
CA ALA A 386 21.68 4.36 -26.36
C ALA A 386 20.42 5.26 -26.35
N LEU A 387 19.90 5.63 -27.53
CA LEU A 387 18.65 6.40 -27.64
C LEU A 387 17.41 5.57 -27.29
N LEU A 388 17.40 4.28 -27.61
CA LEU A 388 16.32 3.37 -27.24
C LEU A 388 16.30 3.10 -25.72
N ALA A 389 17.48 3.01 -25.08
CA ALA A 389 17.60 2.91 -23.63
C ALA A 389 17.12 4.17 -22.90
N CYS A 390 17.35 5.38 -23.44
CA CYS A 390 16.79 6.61 -22.87
C CYS A 390 15.26 6.69 -23.02
N ALA A 391 14.68 6.21 -24.13
CA ALA A 391 13.24 6.26 -24.34
C ALA A 391 12.45 5.33 -23.39
N ILE A 392 13.03 4.19 -23.00
CA ILE A 392 12.41 3.24 -22.05
C ILE A 392 12.50 3.76 -20.60
N LEU A 393 13.49 4.60 -20.28
CA LEU A 393 13.63 5.22 -18.95
C LEU A 393 12.72 6.44 -18.73
N LEU A 394 12.10 6.98 -19.78
CA LEU A 394 11.20 8.14 -19.72
C LEU A 394 9.71 7.77 -19.66
N SER A 395 9.36 6.49 -19.86
CA SER A 395 8.00 5.98 -19.61
C SER A 395 7.83 5.60 -18.14
N GLY A 396 7.92 6.59 -17.26
CA GLY A 396 7.47 6.44 -15.89
C GLY A 396 5.94 6.41 -15.88
N SER A 397 5.35 5.22 -15.73
CA SER A 397 3.94 5.13 -15.37
C SER A 397 3.74 5.84 -14.04
N ALA A 398 3.15 7.03 -14.08
CA ALA A 398 2.51 7.62 -12.93
C ALA A 398 1.33 6.71 -12.60
N ALA A 399 1.53 5.79 -11.66
CA ALA A 399 0.44 5.08 -11.03
C ALA A 399 -0.44 6.16 -10.38
N SER A 400 -1.63 6.37 -10.93
CA SER A 400 -2.66 7.20 -10.30
C SER A 400 -2.97 6.58 -8.95
N ALA A 401 -2.59 7.26 -7.88
CA ALA A 401 -3.04 6.93 -6.54
C ALA A 401 -4.57 6.91 -6.57
N GLY A 402 -5.16 5.75 -6.27
CA GLY A 402 -6.60 5.64 -6.13
C GLY A 402 -7.08 6.61 -5.06
N ASP A 403 -8.18 7.30 -5.34
CA ASP A 403 -8.83 8.26 -4.45
C ASP A 403 -9.34 7.55 -3.19
N ALA A 404 -8.45 7.35 -2.21
CA ALA A 404 -8.83 7.02 -0.86
C ALA A 404 -9.37 8.30 -0.20
N THR A 405 -10.65 8.32 0.14
CA THR A 405 -11.27 9.39 0.91
C THR A 405 -10.77 9.35 2.36
N TRP A 406 -9.67 10.04 2.64
CA TRP A 406 -9.12 10.21 3.99
C TRP A 406 -10.00 11.13 4.82
N ILE A 407 -10.01 10.93 6.14
CA ILE A 407 -10.63 11.87 7.08
C ILE A 407 -9.79 13.15 7.08
N ALA A 408 -10.36 14.28 6.64
CA ALA A 408 -9.62 15.52 6.55
C ALA A 408 -9.42 16.19 7.91
N LEU A 409 -8.21 16.06 8.49
CA LEU A 409 -7.79 16.79 9.69
C LEU A 409 -6.79 17.90 9.33
N ASN A 410 -6.98 19.08 9.92
CA ASN A 410 -6.04 20.19 9.81
C ASN A 410 -4.73 19.89 10.59
N PRO A 411 -3.58 20.51 10.24
CA PRO A 411 -2.30 20.28 10.91
C PRO A 411 -2.37 20.47 12.43
N ASP A 412 -3.05 21.52 12.91
CA ASP A 412 -3.23 21.79 14.35
C ASP A 412 -4.11 20.74 15.05
N GLN A 413 -5.07 20.17 14.32
CA GLN A 413 -5.87 19.06 14.85
C GLN A 413 -5.04 17.79 14.95
N LYS A 414 -4.16 17.52 13.98
CA LYS A 414 -3.25 16.37 14.02
C LYS A 414 -2.27 16.44 15.19
N THR A 415 -1.74 17.63 15.50
CA THR A 415 -0.86 17.82 16.67
C THR A 415 -1.60 17.65 17.98
N ALA A 416 -2.81 18.22 18.10
CA ALA A 416 -3.66 18.03 19.29
C ALA A 416 -4.03 16.55 19.51
N VAL A 417 -4.46 15.85 18.46
CA VAL A 417 -4.80 14.41 18.53
C VAL A 417 -3.58 13.58 18.93
N LEU A 418 -2.38 13.89 18.42
CA LEU A 418 -1.15 13.19 18.80
C LEU A 418 -0.77 13.42 20.27
N ALA A 419 -0.94 14.65 20.77
CA ALA A 419 -0.71 14.98 22.17
C ALA A 419 -1.70 14.25 23.09
N ASP A 420 -2.99 14.26 22.73
CA ASP A 420 -4.03 13.49 23.44
C ASP A 420 -3.70 11.99 23.48
N ALA A 421 -3.32 11.41 22.34
CA ALA A 421 -3.00 9.99 22.23
C ALA A 421 -1.81 9.61 23.13
N SER A 422 -0.78 10.46 23.15
CA SER A 422 0.41 10.26 23.98
C SER A 422 0.06 10.35 25.47
N ALA A 423 -0.73 11.36 25.87
CA ALA A 423 -1.17 11.54 27.24
C ALA A 423 -2.05 10.37 27.74
N LEU A 424 -2.93 9.85 26.89
CA LEU A 424 -3.74 8.66 27.19
C LEU A 424 -2.88 7.42 27.39
N TYR A 425 -1.86 7.24 26.55
CA TYR A 425 -0.93 6.13 26.67
C TYR A 425 -0.10 6.22 27.97
N ASP A 426 0.38 7.41 28.32
CA ASP A 426 1.15 7.63 29.55
C ASP A 426 0.28 7.44 30.81
N ARG A 427 -0.98 7.88 30.76
CA ARG A 427 -1.96 7.60 31.82
C ARG A 427 -2.22 6.09 31.96
N ALA A 428 -2.32 5.37 30.84
CA ALA A 428 -2.52 3.93 30.84
C ALA A 428 -1.34 3.20 31.50
N LEU A 429 -0.10 3.62 31.20
CA LEU A 429 1.11 3.09 31.85
C LEU A 429 1.08 3.29 33.38
N GLN A 430 0.63 4.45 33.85
CA GLN A 430 0.50 4.74 35.28
C GLN A 430 -0.60 3.89 35.94
N ALA A 431 -1.73 3.70 35.25
CA ALA A 431 -2.85 2.90 35.74
C ALA A 431 -2.54 1.40 35.73
N SER A 432 -1.62 0.94 34.87
CA SER A 432 -1.32 -0.47 34.65
C SER A 432 -0.88 -1.24 35.89
N GLY A 433 -0.31 -0.57 36.90
CA GLY A 433 0.08 -1.18 38.17
C GLY A 433 -1.00 -1.18 39.26
N ALA A 434 -2.11 -0.46 39.06
CA ALA A 434 -3.15 -0.27 40.08
C ALA A 434 -4.54 -0.73 39.63
N ASP A 435 -4.90 -0.48 38.37
CA ASP A 435 -6.17 -0.84 37.77
C ASP A 435 -5.97 -1.25 36.30
N SER A 436 -5.92 -2.56 36.06
CA SER A 436 -5.75 -3.13 34.72
C SER A 436 -6.92 -2.78 33.80
N ALA A 437 -8.13 -2.67 34.33
CA ALA A 437 -9.30 -2.34 33.52
C ALA A 437 -9.25 -0.88 33.04
N GLU A 438 -8.85 0.05 33.92
CA GLU A 438 -8.61 1.44 33.51
C GLU A 438 -7.44 1.55 32.53
N ALA A 439 -6.36 0.81 32.75
CA ALA A 439 -5.21 0.78 31.85
C ALA A 439 -5.59 0.29 30.45
N LYS A 440 -6.25 -0.87 30.31
CA LYS A 440 -6.69 -1.40 29.01
C LYS A 440 -7.65 -0.45 28.30
N GLN A 441 -8.55 0.20 29.04
CA GLN A 441 -9.45 1.20 28.47
C GLN A 441 -8.68 2.43 27.94
N ALA A 442 -7.71 2.94 28.69
CA ALA A 442 -6.89 4.07 28.28
C ALA A 442 -5.98 3.72 27.09
N PHE A 443 -5.41 2.51 27.04
CA PHE A 443 -4.68 2.02 25.87
C PHE A 443 -5.57 1.93 24.63
N GLN A 444 -6.82 1.47 24.79
CA GLN A 444 -7.77 1.45 23.68
C GLN A 444 -8.06 2.86 23.16
N GLN A 445 -8.30 3.82 24.04
CA GLN A 445 -8.54 5.21 23.65
C GLN A 445 -7.32 5.83 22.95
N ALA A 446 -6.10 5.50 23.41
CA ALA A 446 -4.87 5.89 22.72
C ALA A 446 -4.76 5.27 21.33
N ALA A 447 -5.08 3.97 21.18
CA ALA A 447 -5.09 3.28 19.90
C ALA A 447 -6.08 3.92 18.91
N ASP A 448 -7.30 4.25 19.36
CA ASP A 448 -8.32 4.90 18.53
C ASP A 448 -7.84 6.27 18.02
N LYS A 449 -7.13 7.05 18.85
CA LYS A 449 -6.56 8.35 18.47
C LYS A 449 -5.38 8.20 17.51
N TYR A 450 -4.49 7.22 17.73
CA TYR A 450 -3.42 6.92 16.78
C TYR A 450 -3.97 6.43 15.43
N GLN A 451 -5.02 5.61 15.45
CA GLN A 451 -5.71 5.12 14.26
C GLN A 451 -6.30 6.30 13.47
N LEU A 452 -6.96 7.24 14.15
CA LEU A 452 -7.49 8.45 13.53
C LEU A 452 -6.41 9.27 12.79
N LEU A 453 -5.18 9.33 13.33
CA LEU A 453 -4.06 9.98 12.64
C LEU A 453 -3.67 9.23 11.36
N VAL A 454 -3.60 7.91 11.41
CA VAL A 454 -3.32 7.07 10.23
C VAL A 454 -4.43 7.23 9.17
N ASP A 455 -5.69 7.21 9.57
CA ASP A 455 -6.87 7.37 8.70
C ASP A 455 -6.96 8.79 8.09
N SER A 456 -6.33 9.77 8.74
CA SER A 456 -6.17 11.13 8.20
C SER A 456 -5.07 11.27 7.14
N GLY A 457 -4.50 10.15 6.70
CA GLY A 457 -3.46 10.06 5.67
C GLY A 457 -2.03 10.24 6.19
N VAL A 458 -1.81 10.12 7.51
CA VAL A 458 -0.44 10.15 8.06
C VAL A 458 0.22 8.79 7.87
N THR A 459 1.24 8.73 7.02
CA THR A 459 2.00 7.49 6.75
C THR A 459 3.36 7.57 7.43
N ASN A 460 3.51 7.03 8.64
CA ASN A 460 4.79 7.10 9.36
C ASN A 460 5.09 5.77 10.09
N SER A 461 6.31 5.25 9.95
CA SER A 461 6.67 3.96 10.56
C SER A 461 6.58 4.01 12.09
N ARG A 462 7.07 5.09 12.70
CA ARG A 462 7.07 5.27 14.16
C ARG A 462 5.68 5.46 14.73
N LEU A 463 4.80 6.16 14.00
CA LEU A 463 3.39 6.29 14.39
C LEU A 463 2.69 4.92 14.37
N CYS A 464 2.96 4.10 13.35
CA CYS A 464 2.43 2.74 13.27
C CYS A 464 2.93 1.84 14.41
N VAL A 465 4.17 2.04 14.88
CA VAL A 465 4.67 1.37 16.10
C VAL A 465 3.91 1.81 17.35
N ASN A 466 3.66 3.12 17.52
CA ASN A 466 2.88 3.60 18.68
C ASN A 466 1.44 3.05 18.68
N LEU A 467 0.81 3.02 17.50
CA LEU A 467 -0.49 2.39 17.30
C LEU A 467 -0.44 0.90 17.66
N ALA A 468 0.57 0.18 17.18
CA ALA A 468 0.75 -1.24 17.46
C ALA A 468 0.97 -1.54 18.95
N ASN A 469 1.81 -0.74 19.62
CA ASN A 469 2.03 -0.82 21.06
C ASN A 469 0.71 -0.62 21.83
N ALA A 470 -0.10 0.37 21.42
CA ALA A 470 -1.39 0.64 22.06
C ALA A 470 -2.39 -0.50 21.86
N TYR A 471 -2.49 -1.07 20.66
CA TYR A 471 -3.34 -2.24 20.41
C TYR A 471 -2.89 -3.46 21.23
N LEU A 472 -1.58 -3.72 21.30
CA LEU A 472 -1.05 -4.85 22.05
C LEU A 472 -1.41 -4.74 23.54
N GLN A 473 -1.19 -3.56 24.14
CA GLN A 473 -1.48 -3.30 25.56
C GLN A 473 -2.98 -3.24 25.86
N SER A 474 -3.82 -2.97 24.87
CA SER A 474 -5.29 -3.05 25.00
C SER A 474 -5.84 -4.49 24.92
N GLY A 475 -5.00 -5.48 24.60
CA GLY A 475 -5.41 -6.88 24.42
C GLY A 475 -5.88 -7.22 23.00
N GLN A 476 -5.42 -6.49 21.97
CA GLN A 476 -5.73 -6.74 20.55
C GLN A 476 -4.45 -7.08 19.74
N PRO A 477 -3.85 -8.27 19.97
CA PRO A 477 -2.57 -8.63 19.37
C PRO A 477 -2.60 -8.74 17.84
N GLY A 478 -3.70 -9.15 17.20
CA GLY A 478 -3.80 -9.20 15.74
C GLY A 478 -3.69 -7.83 15.10
N ARG A 479 -4.44 -6.85 15.60
CA ARG A 479 -4.37 -5.45 15.12
C ARG A 479 -2.98 -4.84 15.39
N ALA A 480 -2.35 -5.22 16.50
CA ALA A 480 -0.97 -4.84 16.78
C ALA A 480 0.01 -5.41 15.74
N ILE A 481 -0.09 -6.70 15.41
CA ILE A 481 0.72 -7.36 14.38
C ILE A 481 0.58 -6.65 13.04
N VAL A 482 -0.65 -6.35 12.61
CA VAL A 482 -0.86 -5.61 11.36
C VAL A 482 -0.16 -4.25 11.38
N SER A 483 -0.31 -3.52 12.47
CA SER A 483 0.28 -2.19 12.64
C SER A 483 1.82 -2.25 12.65
N TYR A 484 2.44 -3.26 13.27
CA TYR A 484 3.89 -3.47 13.18
C TYR A 484 4.35 -3.84 11.77
N ARG A 485 3.62 -4.71 11.06
CA ARG A 485 3.97 -5.05 9.67
C ARG A 485 3.83 -3.83 8.75
N ARG A 486 2.81 -2.99 8.94
CA ARG A 486 2.68 -1.69 8.28
C ARG A 486 3.90 -0.79 8.58
N ALA A 487 4.33 -0.72 9.83
CA ALA A 487 5.53 0.04 10.19
C ALA A 487 6.79 -0.45 9.44
N LEU A 488 6.95 -1.78 9.31
CA LEU A 488 8.07 -2.40 8.60
C LEU A 488 8.00 -2.26 7.08
N ARG A 489 6.81 -2.07 6.52
CA ARG A 489 6.67 -1.75 5.09
C ARG A 489 7.12 -0.33 4.78
N ILE A 490 6.81 0.62 5.67
CA ILE A 490 7.25 2.01 5.56
C ILE A 490 8.77 2.10 5.80
N ASP A 491 9.25 1.50 6.87
CA ASP A 491 10.68 1.40 7.20
C ASP A 491 11.07 -0.04 7.55
N PRO A 492 11.61 -0.81 6.58
CA PRO A 492 12.09 -2.16 6.83
C PRO A 492 13.22 -2.24 7.85
N THR A 493 13.90 -1.13 8.16
CA THR A 493 15.02 -1.12 9.12
C THR A 493 14.62 -0.77 10.55
N ASN A 494 13.33 -0.55 10.80
CA ASN A 494 12.83 -0.25 12.13
C ASN A 494 13.00 -1.45 13.08
N HIS A 495 14.08 -1.43 13.87
CA HIS A 495 14.42 -2.51 14.80
C HIS A 495 13.37 -2.69 15.90
N THR A 496 12.80 -1.60 16.42
CA THR A 496 11.75 -1.63 17.44
C THR A 496 10.49 -2.31 16.91
N ALA A 497 10.08 -2.00 15.68
CA ALA A 497 8.93 -2.67 15.06
C ALA A 497 9.17 -4.18 14.89
N ARG A 498 10.40 -4.61 14.53
CA ARG A 498 10.73 -6.04 14.39
C ARG A 498 10.75 -6.78 15.72
N SER A 499 11.41 -6.21 16.74
CA SER A 499 11.46 -6.83 18.07
C SER A 499 10.04 -6.97 18.63
N ASN A 500 9.25 -5.90 18.56
CA ASN A 500 7.92 -5.89 19.16
C ASN A 500 6.94 -6.79 18.40
N LEU A 501 7.08 -6.91 17.07
CA LEU A 501 6.34 -7.87 16.27
C LEU A 501 6.58 -9.31 16.73
N SER A 502 7.84 -9.70 17.00
CA SER A 502 8.13 -11.06 17.47
C SER A 502 7.42 -11.38 18.79
N VAL A 503 7.36 -10.41 19.70
CA VAL A 503 6.66 -10.56 20.98
C VAL A 503 5.14 -10.63 20.76
N ALA A 504 4.59 -9.79 19.89
CA ALA A 504 3.17 -9.81 19.57
C ALA A 504 2.74 -11.15 18.94
N VAL A 505 3.53 -11.71 18.03
CA VAL A 505 3.27 -13.03 17.44
C VAL A 505 3.35 -14.14 18.50
N GLN A 506 4.33 -14.09 19.40
CA GLN A 506 4.47 -15.06 20.48
C GLN A 506 3.26 -15.03 21.43
N SER A 507 2.67 -13.85 21.68
CA SER A 507 1.50 -13.70 22.55
C SER A 507 0.23 -14.40 22.03
N LEU A 508 0.14 -14.68 20.72
CA LEU A 508 -0.97 -15.43 20.10
C LEU A 508 -0.79 -16.97 20.18
N GLY A 509 0.30 -17.46 20.76
CA GLY A 509 0.55 -18.91 20.88
C GLY A 509 0.96 -19.60 19.57
N GLU A 510 1.17 -18.86 18.48
CA GLU A 510 1.60 -19.37 17.17
C GLU A 510 3.11 -19.69 17.14
N SER A 511 3.61 -20.46 18.11
CA SER A 511 5.04 -20.80 18.19
C SER A 511 5.44 -22.05 17.39
N SER A 512 4.56 -22.70 16.65
CA SER A 512 4.80 -24.09 16.22
C SER A 512 4.79 -24.36 14.72
N SER A 513 4.10 -23.57 13.89
CA SER A 513 3.89 -23.90 12.47
C SER A 513 4.90 -23.22 11.51
N SER A 514 5.35 -22.01 11.83
CA SER A 514 6.19 -21.19 10.94
C SER A 514 7.69 -21.57 10.97
N GLN A 515 8.20 -22.07 12.10
CA GLN A 515 9.60 -22.53 12.19
C GLN A 515 9.85 -23.91 11.55
N GLN A 516 8.84 -24.79 11.47
CA GLN A 516 8.99 -26.12 10.87
C GLN A 516 8.93 -26.10 9.33
N ALA A 517 8.22 -25.15 8.71
CA ALA A 517 8.20 -24.98 7.27
C ALA A 517 9.55 -24.47 6.70
N ALA A 518 10.31 -23.71 7.50
CA ALA A 518 11.62 -23.20 7.09
C ALA A 518 12.74 -24.26 7.17
N MET A 519 12.58 -25.33 7.96
CA MET A 519 13.59 -26.39 8.09
C MET A 519 13.48 -27.49 7.00
N THR A 520 12.37 -27.56 6.26
CA THR A 520 12.16 -28.58 5.22
C THR A 520 12.60 -28.17 3.81
N GLU A 521 12.91 -26.88 3.55
CA GLU A 521 13.54 -26.43 2.30
C GLU A 521 15.08 -26.58 2.31
N SER A 522 15.61 -27.69 2.84
CA SER A 522 17.04 -28.01 2.79
C SER A 522 17.48 -28.56 1.41
N GLY A 523 17.19 -27.80 0.35
CA GLY A 523 17.75 -27.96 -0.99
C GLY A 523 18.61 -26.75 -1.39
N VAL A 524 19.17 -26.75 -2.61
CA VAL A 524 19.96 -25.62 -3.18
C VAL A 524 19.20 -24.27 -3.13
N LEU A 525 17.86 -24.31 -3.10
CA LEU A 525 16.96 -23.17 -2.90
C LEU A 525 16.99 -22.61 -1.46
N GLY A 526 17.18 -23.43 -0.43
CA GLY A 526 17.29 -22.98 0.97
C GLY A 526 18.54 -22.18 1.28
N LEU A 527 19.65 -22.42 0.57
CA LEU A 527 20.83 -21.56 0.65
C LEU A 527 20.54 -20.15 0.11
N THR A 528 19.68 -20.03 -0.92
CA THR A 528 19.34 -18.73 -1.48
C THR A 528 18.43 -17.93 -0.55
N SER A 529 17.48 -18.57 0.14
CA SER A 529 16.61 -17.90 1.11
C SER A 529 17.35 -17.54 2.41
N ALA A 530 18.23 -18.40 2.92
CA ALA A 530 19.06 -18.11 4.09
C ALA A 530 20.10 -17.01 3.83
N VAL A 531 20.73 -17.00 2.64
CA VAL A 531 21.64 -15.91 2.23
C VAL A 531 20.86 -14.63 1.97
N LYS A 532 19.68 -14.71 1.33
CA LYS A 532 18.80 -13.54 1.11
C LYS A 532 18.37 -12.91 2.43
N SER A 533 17.94 -13.71 3.41
CA SER A 533 17.55 -13.20 4.73
C SER A 533 18.74 -12.52 5.42
N GLN A 534 19.87 -13.20 5.60
CA GLN A 534 21.06 -12.61 6.24
C GLN A 534 21.59 -11.36 5.53
N LEU A 535 21.58 -11.33 4.19
CA LEU A 535 22.10 -10.21 3.42
C LEU A 535 21.14 -9.00 3.42
N SER A 536 19.83 -9.25 3.40
CA SER A 536 18.82 -8.21 3.59
C SER A 536 18.84 -7.60 5.00
N HIS A 537 19.29 -8.38 6.00
CA HIS A 537 19.48 -7.89 7.36
C HIS A 537 20.76 -7.05 7.52
N ALA A 538 21.83 -7.34 6.76
CA ALA A 538 23.13 -6.67 6.91
C ALA A 538 23.28 -5.41 6.06
N VAL A 539 22.64 -5.31 4.89
CA VAL A 539 22.88 -4.24 3.92
C VAL A 539 21.59 -3.51 3.55
N ARG A 540 21.51 -2.21 3.86
CA ARG A 540 20.36 -1.37 3.50
C ARG A 540 20.19 -1.37 1.97
N PRO A 541 18.96 -1.51 1.41
CA PRO A 541 18.76 -1.39 -0.05
C PRO A 541 19.32 -0.09 -0.64
N ARG A 542 19.30 0.99 0.16
CA ARG A 542 19.92 2.28 -0.19
C ARG A 542 21.43 2.16 -0.41
N THR A 543 22.15 1.43 0.44
CA THR A 543 23.60 1.29 0.30
C THR A 543 23.96 0.51 -0.96
N LEU A 544 23.13 -0.43 -1.38
CA LEU A 544 23.31 -1.14 -2.65
C LEU A 544 23.15 -0.20 -3.86
N VAL A 545 22.09 0.61 -3.87
CA VAL A 545 21.90 1.53 -5.00
C VAL A 545 22.98 2.61 -5.04
N VAL A 546 23.34 3.20 -3.90
CA VAL A 546 24.44 4.19 -3.83
C VAL A 546 25.76 3.57 -4.27
N LEU A 547 26.11 2.37 -3.79
CA LEU A 547 27.30 1.65 -4.22
C LEU A 547 27.31 1.40 -5.73
N GLY A 548 26.18 0.94 -6.28
CA GLY A 548 26.01 0.71 -7.71
C GLY A 548 26.23 1.97 -8.55
N VAL A 549 25.63 3.09 -8.13
CA VAL A 549 25.79 4.40 -8.78
C VAL A 549 27.23 4.90 -8.67
N CYS A 550 27.87 4.81 -7.50
CA CYS A 550 29.26 5.20 -7.31
C CYS A 550 30.20 4.39 -8.23
N CYS A 551 30.04 3.07 -8.27
CA CYS A 551 30.83 2.21 -9.15
C CYS A 551 30.57 2.49 -10.64
N TRP A 552 29.34 2.84 -11.02
CA TRP A 552 29.01 3.29 -12.37
C TRP A 552 29.77 4.57 -12.76
N ILE A 553 29.79 5.56 -11.86
CA ILE A 553 30.51 6.83 -12.06
C ILE A 553 32.02 6.56 -12.17
N VAL A 554 32.59 5.72 -11.29
CA VAL A 554 34.02 5.35 -11.32
C VAL A 554 34.38 4.65 -12.64
N ALA A 555 33.52 3.77 -13.15
CA ALA A 555 33.75 3.11 -14.44
C ALA A 555 33.86 4.13 -15.59
N TRP A 556 32.96 5.12 -15.65
CA TRP A 556 33.00 6.18 -16.67
C TRP A 556 34.17 7.14 -16.46
N LEU A 557 34.51 7.49 -15.22
CA LEU A 557 35.72 8.28 -14.91
C LEU A 557 36.99 7.57 -15.39
N ALA A 558 37.11 6.26 -15.19
CA ALA A 558 38.24 5.48 -15.69
C ALA A 558 38.35 5.54 -17.23
N VAL A 559 37.21 5.44 -17.94
CA VAL A 559 37.13 5.62 -19.40
C VAL A 559 37.49 7.05 -19.81
N GLY A 560 37.08 8.06 -19.02
CA GLY A 560 37.44 9.46 -19.23
C GLY A 560 38.94 9.72 -19.05
N LEU A 561 39.56 9.17 -18.01
CA LEU A 561 41.00 9.31 -17.73
C LEU A 561 41.88 8.75 -18.85
N ARG A 562 41.41 7.70 -19.55
CA ARG A 562 42.07 7.18 -20.76
C ARG A 562 42.23 8.26 -21.84
N LEU A 563 41.31 9.22 -21.92
CA LEU A 563 41.41 10.31 -22.89
C LEU A 563 42.62 11.21 -22.61
N PHE A 564 43.12 11.25 -21.36
CA PHE A 564 44.21 12.13 -20.95
C PHE A 564 45.52 11.39 -20.65
N THR A 565 45.45 10.12 -20.24
CA THR A 565 46.60 9.34 -19.79
C THR A 565 46.71 8.02 -20.56
N THR A 566 47.91 7.68 -21.05
CA THR A 566 48.16 6.46 -21.83
C THR A 566 48.70 5.29 -21.00
N ARG A 567 49.20 5.56 -19.78
CA ARG A 567 49.86 4.59 -18.90
C ARG A 567 48.92 3.98 -17.83
N PHE A 568 47.72 4.52 -17.65
CA PHE A 568 46.78 4.10 -16.61
C PHE A 568 46.00 2.84 -17.01
N PRO A 569 45.89 1.80 -16.15
CA PRO A 569 45.19 0.54 -16.45
C PRO A 569 43.65 0.70 -16.37
N TRP A 570 43.10 1.65 -17.11
CA TRP A 570 41.67 2.00 -17.05
C TRP A 570 40.73 0.82 -17.31
N LYS A 571 41.16 -0.19 -18.08
CA LYS A 571 40.34 -1.38 -18.40
C LYS A 571 40.04 -2.22 -17.16
N THR A 572 41.03 -2.42 -16.28
CA THR A 572 40.84 -3.24 -15.08
C THR A 572 39.94 -2.51 -14.10
N LEU A 573 40.18 -1.23 -13.86
CA LEU A 573 39.35 -0.41 -12.98
C LEU A 573 37.90 -0.28 -13.48
N ALA A 574 37.69 -0.07 -14.78
CA ALA A 574 36.35 0.01 -15.36
C ALA A 574 35.61 -1.34 -15.27
N ALA A 575 36.31 -2.45 -15.54
CA ALA A 575 35.72 -3.78 -15.47
C ALA A 575 35.33 -4.18 -14.04
N THR A 576 36.20 -3.96 -13.05
CA THR A 576 35.89 -4.26 -11.65
C THR A 576 34.75 -3.40 -11.13
N SER A 577 34.73 -2.11 -11.47
CA SER A 577 33.65 -1.20 -11.08
C SER A 577 32.30 -1.59 -11.71
N LEU A 578 32.29 -1.99 -12.99
CA LEU A 578 31.07 -2.48 -13.65
C LEU A 578 30.56 -3.80 -13.05
N LEU A 579 31.46 -4.71 -12.66
CA LEU A 579 31.07 -5.96 -11.99
C LEU A 579 30.43 -5.68 -10.63
N ILE A 580 30.98 -4.76 -9.84
CA ILE A 580 30.39 -4.36 -8.54
C ILE A 580 29.03 -3.68 -8.76
N ALA A 581 28.89 -2.83 -9.77
CA ALA A 581 27.61 -2.20 -10.09
C ALA A 581 26.54 -3.22 -10.51
N ALA A 582 26.90 -4.21 -11.33
CA ALA A 582 26.01 -5.30 -11.73
C ALA A 582 25.60 -6.18 -10.55
N ALA A 583 26.57 -6.56 -9.70
CA ALA A 583 26.31 -7.33 -8.48
C ALA A 583 25.35 -6.57 -7.55
N SER A 584 25.61 -5.28 -7.32
CA SER A 584 24.76 -4.44 -6.46
C SER A 584 23.34 -4.29 -6.99
N THR A 585 23.18 -4.15 -8.31
CA THR A 585 21.87 -4.07 -8.96
C THR A 585 21.12 -5.39 -8.86
N GLY A 586 21.78 -6.53 -9.10
CA GLY A 586 21.17 -7.85 -8.92
C GLY A 586 20.70 -8.08 -7.49
N LEU A 587 21.50 -7.65 -6.52
CA LEU A 587 21.18 -7.76 -5.09
C LEU A 587 20.00 -6.87 -4.69
N TYR A 588 19.94 -5.65 -5.21
CA TYR A 588 18.80 -4.76 -5.03
C TYR A 588 17.52 -5.37 -5.60
N SER A 589 17.56 -5.92 -6.83
CA SER A 589 16.41 -6.58 -7.45
C SER A 589 15.91 -7.76 -6.62
N LEU A 590 16.80 -8.56 -6.05
CA LEU A 590 16.43 -9.66 -5.16
C LEU A 590 15.85 -9.18 -3.83
N SER A 591 16.28 -8.03 -3.32
CA SER A 591 15.73 -7.42 -2.09
C SER A 591 14.34 -6.83 -2.28
N VAL A 592 14.00 -6.39 -3.49
CA VAL A 592 12.71 -5.73 -3.80
C VAL A 592 11.68 -6.73 -4.36
N ALA A 593 12.11 -7.86 -4.91
CA ALA A 593 11.22 -8.86 -5.52
C ALA A 593 10.21 -9.51 -4.56
N ASP A 594 10.43 -9.48 -3.24
CA ASP A 594 9.47 -9.98 -2.24
C ASP A 594 8.35 -8.98 -1.91
N ASN A 595 8.47 -7.70 -2.28
CA ASN A 595 7.49 -6.67 -1.92
C ASN A 595 6.32 -6.58 -2.91
N SER A 596 5.83 -7.71 -3.42
CA SER A 596 4.57 -7.69 -4.17
C SER A 596 3.42 -7.31 -3.22
N ASP A 597 2.80 -6.15 -3.47
CA ASP A 597 1.69 -5.49 -2.73
C ASP A 597 0.41 -6.35 -2.58
N ARG A 598 0.53 -7.59 -2.11
CA ARG A 598 -0.56 -8.57 -2.07
C ARG A 598 -0.65 -9.32 -0.76
N ASP A 599 0.09 -8.96 0.28
CA ASP A 599 -0.08 -9.61 1.57
C ASP A 599 -1.17 -8.91 2.38
N ALA A 600 -1.99 -9.71 3.06
CA ALA A 600 -3.08 -9.25 3.90
C ALA A 600 -3.10 -10.08 5.18
N ILE A 601 -3.56 -9.51 6.29
CA ILE A 601 -3.57 -10.20 7.59
C ILE A 601 -4.98 -10.31 8.12
N VAL A 602 -5.30 -11.50 8.63
CA VAL A 602 -6.58 -11.79 9.29
C VAL A 602 -6.64 -11.08 10.64
N GLN A 603 -7.66 -10.22 10.84
CA GLN A 603 -7.87 -9.45 12.07
C GLN A 603 -8.84 -10.10 13.06
N THR A 604 -9.55 -11.15 12.65
CA THR A 604 -10.59 -11.80 13.46
C THR A 604 -10.06 -13.08 14.10
N SER A 605 -10.46 -13.37 15.34
CA SER A 605 -9.98 -14.50 16.16
C SER A 605 -10.03 -15.85 15.46
N ALA A 606 -11.09 -16.13 14.70
CA ALA A 606 -11.18 -17.28 13.81
C ALA A 606 -12.08 -16.95 12.63
N ILE A 607 -11.64 -17.26 11.41
CA ILE A 607 -12.47 -17.16 10.21
C ILE A 607 -12.22 -18.32 9.26
N THR A 608 -13.30 -18.90 8.75
CA THR A 608 -13.22 -19.96 7.74
C THR A 608 -13.18 -19.36 6.34
N LEU A 609 -12.29 -19.89 5.51
CA LEU A 609 -12.27 -19.57 4.08
C LEU A 609 -13.55 -20.09 3.41
N ARG A 610 -14.16 -19.28 2.54
CA ARG A 610 -15.34 -19.68 1.76
C ARG A 610 -15.00 -19.98 0.31
N GLU A 611 -15.76 -20.86 -0.34
CA GLU A 611 -15.54 -21.18 -1.76
C GLU A 611 -15.94 -20.04 -2.72
N GLY A 612 -16.83 -19.14 -2.29
CA GLY A 612 -17.34 -18.02 -3.09
C GLY A 612 -17.47 -16.69 -2.33
N ASP A 613 -17.80 -15.64 -3.07
CA ASP A 613 -17.87 -14.23 -2.66
C ASP A 613 -19.20 -13.86 -1.97
N GLY A 614 -19.57 -14.62 -0.93
CA GLY A 614 -20.80 -14.41 -0.17
C GLY A 614 -21.01 -15.40 0.98
N ASP A 615 -21.85 -15.01 1.95
CA ASP A 615 -22.11 -15.82 3.16
C ASP A 615 -22.84 -17.15 2.89
N ARG A 616 -23.47 -17.27 1.71
CA ARG A 616 -24.21 -18.48 1.29
C ARG A 616 -23.31 -19.58 0.76
N PHE A 617 -22.05 -19.26 0.44
CA PHE A 617 -21.12 -20.27 -0.06
C PHE A 617 -20.55 -21.10 1.10
N PRO A 618 -20.37 -22.42 0.89
CA PRO A 618 -19.85 -23.31 1.92
C PRO A 618 -18.43 -22.92 2.34
N ALA A 619 -18.10 -23.23 3.58
CA ALA A 619 -16.75 -23.12 4.10
C ALA A 619 -15.87 -24.22 3.50
N VAL A 620 -14.62 -23.88 3.19
CA VAL A 620 -13.59 -24.82 2.74
C VAL A 620 -13.18 -25.65 3.95
N SER A 621 -13.31 -26.97 3.86
CA SER A 621 -12.99 -27.89 4.96
C SER A 621 -11.52 -27.79 5.39
N GLY A 622 -11.27 -27.61 6.69
CA GLY A 622 -9.91 -27.53 7.25
C GLY A 622 -9.16 -26.24 6.91
N ALA A 623 -9.91 -25.16 6.61
CA ALA A 623 -9.39 -23.86 6.20
C ALA A 623 -9.77 -22.75 7.20
N GLU A 624 -9.63 -23.04 8.49
CA GLU A 624 -9.72 -22.03 9.54
C GLU A 624 -8.44 -21.21 9.58
N LEU A 625 -8.61 -19.90 9.52
CA LEU A 625 -7.55 -18.92 9.68
C LEU A 625 -7.70 -18.26 11.03
N HIS A 626 -6.58 -18.05 11.70
CA HIS A 626 -6.54 -17.40 13.01
C HIS A 626 -6.07 -15.96 12.90
N GLU A 627 -6.40 -15.17 13.91
CA GLU A 627 -5.95 -13.78 14.04
C GLU A 627 -4.43 -13.68 13.93
N GLY A 628 -3.92 -12.74 13.13
CA GLY A 628 -2.47 -12.55 12.91
C GLY A 628 -1.88 -13.37 11.76
N GLN A 629 -2.62 -14.34 11.20
CA GLN A 629 -2.16 -15.17 10.09
C GLN A 629 -2.03 -14.35 8.78
N THR A 630 -0.93 -14.55 8.07
CA THR A 630 -0.68 -13.92 6.77
C THR A 630 -1.39 -14.67 5.66
N VAL A 631 -2.09 -13.94 4.79
CA VAL A 631 -2.69 -14.49 3.57
C VAL A 631 -2.29 -13.64 2.36
N THR A 632 -2.13 -14.30 1.22
CA THR A 632 -1.80 -13.61 -0.04
C THR A 632 -3.08 -13.31 -0.82
N LEU A 633 -3.34 -12.03 -1.08
CA LEU A 633 -4.43 -11.50 -1.89
C LEU A 633 -4.25 -11.91 -3.35
N VAL A 634 -5.23 -12.66 -3.85
CA VAL A 634 -5.29 -13.12 -5.24
C VAL A 634 -6.15 -12.17 -6.08
N LYS A 635 -7.32 -11.80 -5.56
CA LYS A 635 -8.31 -10.99 -6.30
C LYS A 635 -9.29 -10.31 -5.34
N GLN A 636 -9.77 -9.12 -5.68
CA GLN A 636 -10.89 -8.47 -4.98
C GLN A 636 -12.13 -8.45 -5.87
N ARG A 637 -13.31 -8.67 -5.28
CA ARG A 637 -14.63 -8.48 -5.91
C ARG A 637 -15.59 -7.86 -4.89
N GLY A 638 -15.94 -6.58 -5.09
CA GLY A 638 -16.79 -5.85 -4.14
C GLY A 638 -16.20 -5.88 -2.74
N ASP A 639 -17.01 -6.28 -1.76
CA ASP A 639 -16.66 -6.41 -0.34
C ASP A 639 -15.99 -7.74 0.02
N TRP A 640 -15.54 -8.52 -0.98
CA TRP A 640 -14.91 -9.82 -0.78
C TRP A 640 -13.51 -9.89 -1.41
N LEU A 641 -12.60 -10.51 -0.66
CA LEU A 641 -11.20 -10.75 -1.03
C LEU A 641 -10.97 -12.24 -1.22
N LYS A 642 -10.55 -12.63 -2.42
CA LYS A 642 -9.99 -13.97 -2.67
C LYS A 642 -8.55 -13.99 -2.18
N VAL A 643 -8.28 -14.82 -1.19
CA VAL A 643 -6.97 -14.96 -0.57
C VAL A 643 -6.45 -16.38 -0.71
N ARG A 644 -5.14 -16.55 -0.55
CA ARG A 644 -4.45 -17.83 -0.46
C ARG A 644 -3.70 -17.90 0.86
N SER A 645 -4.02 -18.90 1.66
CA SER A 645 -3.35 -19.22 2.92
C SER A 645 -1.91 -19.69 2.67
N GLU A 646 -1.06 -19.60 3.69
CA GLU A 646 0.30 -20.18 3.70
C GLU A 646 0.28 -21.69 3.45
N SER A 647 -0.80 -22.39 3.83
CA SER A 647 -1.02 -23.82 3.52
C SER A 647 -1.33 -24.10 2.04
N GLY A 648 -1.42 -23.07 1.20
CA GLY A 648 -1.72 -23.16 -0.23
C GLY A 648 -3.23 -23.18 -0.56
N GLN A 649 -4.10 -23.26 0.44
CA GLN A 649 -5.55 -23.23 0.25
C GLN A 649 -6.02 -21.85 -0.24
N THR A 650 -7.01 -21.82 -1.14
CA THR A 650 -7.58 -20.57 -1.66
C THR A 650 -9.06 -20.47 -1.33
N GLY A 651 -9.49 -19.30 -0.88
CA GLY A 651 -10.90 -19.03 -0.60
C GLY A 651 -11.19 -17.53 -0.52
N TRP A 652 -12.41 -17.19 -0.16
CA TRP A 652 -12.91 -15.82 -0.05
C TRP A 652 -13.14 -15.44 1.40
N LEU A 653 -12.80 -14.19 1.73
CA LEU A 653 -13.03 -13.56 3.03
C LEU A 653 -13.65 -12.17 2.83
N PRO A 654 -14.49 -11.69 3.75
CA PRO A 654 -14.96 -10.31 3.76
C PRO A 654 -13.80 -9.32 3.87
N CYS A 655 -13.90 -8.16 3.21
CA CYS A 655 -12.90 -7.09 3.32
C CYS A 655 -12.69 -6.60 4.76
N GLN A 656 -13.71 -6.70 5.62
CA GLN A 656 -13.64 -6.21 7.01
C GLN A 656 -12.82 -7.12 7.93
N THR A 657 -12.61 -8.38 7.53
CA THR A 657 -11.94 -9.38 8.36
C THR A 657 -10.44 -9.46 8.08
N VAL A 658 -9.99 -8.80 7.02
CA VAL A 658 -8.60 -8.83 6.56
C VAL A 658 -8.14 -7.42 6.25
N GLU A 659 -7.00 -7.03 6.79
CA GLU A 659 -6.36 -5.76 6.44
C GLU A 659 -5.28 -6.02 5.39
N VAL A 660 -5.46 -5.44 4.20
CA VAL A 660 -4.46 -5.47 3.12
C VAL A 660 -3.32 -4.53 3.51
N ILE A 661 -2.10 -5.04 3.48
CA ILE A 661 -0.90 -4.29 3.88
C ILE A 661 -0.25 -3.67 2.67
#